data_AF-A0A932BPV3-F1
#
_entry.id   AF-A0A932BPV3-F1
#
_cell.length_a   1.000
_cell.length_b   1.000
_cell.length_c   1.000
_cell.angle_alpha   90.00
_cell.angle_beta   90.00
_cell.angle_gamma   90.00
#
_symmetry.space_group_name_H-M   'P 1'
#
loop_
_entity.id
_entity.type
_entity.pdbx_description
1 polymer ?
#
loop_
_entity_poly.entity_id
_entity_poly.type
_entity_poly.pdbx_seq_one_letter_code
_entity_poly.pdbx_strand_id
1 'polypeptide(L)'
;MAETNFYIGRLFDLKKNQVTAARAEYDPADLTTHAVVTGMTGSGKTGLCIGLLEEAALQNIPAIIIDPKGDLTNLLLHFPDLVPQDFQPWIDPDLARRASETVEQAANAASSAWRKGLQEWGIGRERMLALKNAAQFAIYTPGSDSGIPVSVLSSLAAPNLDWESNREILREKISSTVTALLGLIGMEDVDPIQSREHILLSNLFEAAWSQGKNIELTELILQTQTPPFDKLGAFAVDTFFPPKDRMALAMQLNNILAAPAFETWREGQSLDVASLLFGKDGRPRHSIFYLAHLSDAERMFFVTLLFSAVETWMRTQSGTGSLRAILYMDEIFGYLPPTSNPPSKTPLLRMLKQARAFGLGLLLATQNPVDVDYKALSNAGTWIIGKLQTEQDKNRLLDGLSSASGAASRATLDQLISGLGKRVFVLHNVHAKQPALFQTRWTMNFLAGPLTRAQIPALNQLVGAKISDQLSVSSEQVKASASAKPVMTEFASSPDLEAAPVPAASSTPQPSTVNRPPSANANQTKPTLPAGVAEYFLPQTYSLPEAFSAAKQSMPAEAMIQNVVYRPALIGSAQIRFLDRKLGVDSTMTRAALVEKPERSGVVRWDDFAYRGPALDKLENTPTPGARFGMMDAPLNDSKRMTAMQKDFADWVFRNSSVKARANQALKVFAGPDVSQADFMKACADAARDARDTELVKVTGALEKKIKALEDKLAREERELQQDQTELSQRKVEEIGTAAESVLGMLGGRRSIGRKVSTSLTKRRMTEQAKADVEESVDSIDQYKKDLADLQAQRDKAAAEINSRWGDVVNDISEVNVTPKKTDIYVNIFGVAWMPYYVVQSGGQALELPAFGGE
;
A
#
# COMPACT_ATOMS: atom_id res chain seq x y z
N MET A 1 40.07 0.74 26.37
CA MET A 1 39.60 -0.58 25.91
C MET A 1 38.49 -0.30 24.91
N ALA A 2 38.63 -0.70 23.65
CA ALA A 2 37.57 -0.49 22.67
C ALA A 2 36.31 -1.24 23.14
N GLU A 3 35.16 -0.56 23.22
CA GLU A 3 33.88 -1.21 23.56
C GLU A 3 33.56 -2.22 22.46
N THR A 4 33.63 -3.53 22.76
CA THR A 4 33.41 -4.61 21.79
C THR A 4 31.94 -4.85 21.50
N ASN A 5 31.06 -4.50 22.44
CA ASN A 5 29.62 -4.70 22.31
C ASN A 5 28.91 -3.38 21.98
N PHE A 6 27.76 -3.48 21.32
CA PHE A 6 26.85 -2.35 21.09
C PHE A 6 26.18 -1.95 22.41
N TYR A 7 26.30 -0.68 22.78
CA TYR A 7 25.59 -0.13 23.92
C TYR A 7 24.17 0.29 23.52
N ILE A 8 23.18 -0.54 23.81
CA ILE A 8 21.79 -0.33 23.37
C ILE A 8 20.91 0.34 24.44
N GLY A 9 21.35 0.36 25.71
CA GLY A 9 20.54 0.93 26.78
C GLY A 9 20.92 0.47 28.17
N ARG A 10 19.93 0.40 29.06
CA ARG A 10 20.10 -0.10 30.43
C ARG A 10 19.03 -1.15 30.72
N LEU A 11 19.37 -2.16 31.51
CA LEU A 11 18.43 -3.22 31.88
C LEU A 11 17.25 -2.63 32.64
N PHE A 12 16.07 -3.20 32.44
CA PHE A 12 14.81 -2.72 33.00
C PHE A 12 14.22 -3.75 33.97
N ASP A 13 13.92 -3.33 35.20
CA ASP A 13 13.26 -4.17 36.20
C ASP A 13 11.74 -4.00 36.07
N LEU A 14 11.08 -5.01 35.50
CA LEU A 14 9.64 -5.01 35.29
C LEU A 14 8.84 -4.95 36.61
N LYS A 15 9.35 -5.55 37.69
CA LYS A 15 8.64 -5.59 38.98
C LYS A 15 8.64 -4.21 39.64
N LYS A 16 9.75 -3.47 39.52
CA LYS A 16 9.88 -2.10 40.03
C LYS A 16 9.42 -1.04 39.04
N ASN A 17 9.20 -1.43 37.78
CA ASN A 17 8.90 -0.54 36.66
C ASN A 17 9.95 0.58 36.53
N GLN A 18 11.24 0.23 36.65
CA GLN A 18 12.36 1.17 36.71
C GLN A 18 13.56 0.70 35.90
N VAL A 19 14.28 1.66 35.32
CA VAL A 19 15.57 1.43 34.68
C VAL A 19 16.64 1.20 35.74
N THR A 20 17.45 0.17 35.55
CA THR A 20 18.58 -0.14 36.44
C THR A 20 19.84 0.60 35.99
N ALA A 21 20.88 0.62 36.83
CA ALA A 21 22.19 1.15 36.44
C ALA A 21 22.97 0.22 35.48
N ALA A 22 22.57 -1.05 35.35
CA ALA A 22 23.26 -2.04 34.53
C ALA A 22 23.10 -1.72 33.05
N ARG A 23 24.21 -1.73 32.29
CA ARG A 23 24.19 -1.53 30.84
C ARG A 23 23.54 -2.74 30.17
N ALA A 24 22.70 -2.46 29.17
CA ALA A 24 22.25 -3.44 28.20
C ALA A 24 23.23 -3.37 27.03
N GLU A 25 23.97 -4.45 26.84
CA GLU A 25 24.96 -4.60 25.77
C GLU A 25 24.51 -5.70 24.81
N TYR A 26 24.87 -5.55 23.55
CA TYR A 26 24.53 -6.50 22.50
C TYR A 26 25.76 -6.83 21.66
N ASP A 27 26.04 -8.11 21.45
CA ASP A 27 27.20 -8.54 20.68
C ASP A 27 26.90 -8.36 19.18
N PRO A 28 27.67 -7.53 18.44
CA PRO A 28 27.49 -7.37 17.00
C PRO A 28 27.64 -8.68 16.22
N ALA A 29 28.39 -9.67 16.72
CA ALA A 29 28.52 -10.98 16.07
C ALA A 29 27.18 -11.71 15.97
N ASP A 30 26.25 -11.46 16.90
CA ASP A 30 24.92 -12.09 16.89
C ASP A 30 24.06 -11.61 15.70
N LEU A 31 24.35 -10.44 15.12
CA LEU A 31 23.67 -9.97 13.89
C LEU A 31 24.01 -10.79 12.66
N THR A 32 25.04 -11.64 12.69
CA THR A 32 25.25 -12.63 11.63
C THR A 32 24.07 -13.58 11.51
N THR A 33 23.33 -13.80 12.59
CA THR A 33 22.06 -14.56 12.59
C THR A 33 20.83 -13.70 12.36
N HIS A 34 20.99 -12.43 11.96
CA HIS A 34 19.91 -11.48 11.68
C HIS A 34 19.12 -11.06 12.92
N ALA A 35 18.47 -9.91 12.81
CA ALA A 35 17.66 -9.34 13.87
C ALA A 35 16.31 -8.83 13.32
N VAL A 36 15.25 -9.06 14.09
CA VAL A 36 13.91 -8.52 13.83
C VAL A 36 13.53 -7.56 14.93
N VAL A 37 13.07 -6.37 14.56
CA VAL A 37 12.56 -5.36 15.49
C VAL A 37 11.09 -5.10 15.21
N THR A 38 10.24 -5.32 16.21
CA THR A 38 8.79 -5.11 16.08
C THR A 38 8.25 -4.24 17.20
N GLY A 39 7.22 -3.45 16.91
CA GLY A 39 6.56 -2.60 17.90
C GLY A 39 5.64 -1.59 17.23
N MET A 40 4.57 -1.22 17.92
CA MET A 40 3.61 -0.24 17.43
C MET A 40 4.24 1.14 17.19
N THR A 41 3.57 2.00 16.44
CA THR A 41 3.93 3.42 16.30
C THR A 41 4.11 4.06 17.69
N GLY A 42 5.23 4.77 17.89
CA GLY A 42 5.53 5.42 19.16
C GLY A 42 6.06 4.51 20.28
N SER A 43 6.27 3.21 20.02
CA SER A 43 6.97 2.28 20.93
C SER A 43 8.44 2.63 21.16
N GLY A 44 9.06 3.37 20.23
CA GLY A 44 10.48 3.71 20.25
C GLY A 44 11.33 2.92 19.25
N LYS A 45 10.71 2.06 18.41
CA LYS A 45 11.38 1.20 17.41
C LYS A 45 12.44 1.93 16.59
N THR A 46 12.09 3.06 15.99
CA THR A 46 13.00 3.84 15.14
C THR A 46 14.20 4.35 15.93
N GLY A 47 13.99 4.87 17.15
CA GLY A 47 15.07 5.31 18.02
C GLY A 47 16.02 4.17 18.43
N LEU A 48 15.48 2.99 18.71
CA LEU A 48 16.29 1.78 18.94
C LEU A 48 17.15 1.43 17.72
N CYS A 49 16.55 1.40 16.53
CA CYS A 49 17.26 1.03 15.29
C CYS A 49 18.35 2.06 14.94
N ILE A 50 18.07 3.35 15.11
CA ILE A 50 19.07 4.41 15.00
C ILE A 50 20.20 4.18 16.02
N GLY A 51 19.87 3.86 17.28
CA GLY A 51 20.86 3.51 18.30
C GLY A 51 21.76 2.34 17.88
N LEU A 52 21.19 1.27 17.31
CA LEU A 52 21.97 0.14 16.78
C LEU A 52 22.89 0.56 15.63
N LEU A 53 22.40 1.37 14.69
CA LEU A 53 23.19 1.87 13.56
C LEU A 53 24.31 2.82 14.02
N GLU A 54 24.06 3.65 15.04
CA GLU A 54 25.09 4.47 15.66
C GLU A 54 26.24 3.63 16.26
N GLU A 55 25.91 2.55 16.97
CA GLU A 55 26.92 1.63 17.51
C GLU A 55 27.66 0.87 16.40
N ALA A 56 26.95 0.47 15.34
CA ALA A 56 27.57 -0.13 14.17
C ALA A 56 28.58 0.82 13.49
N ALA A 57 28.21 2.09 13.30
CA ALA A 57 29.12 3.10 12.76
C ALA A 57 30.36 3.28 13.65
N LEU A 58 30.19 3.40 14.97
CA LEU A 58 31.30 3.52 15.93
C LEU A 58 32.26 2.33 15.90
N GLN A 59 31.79 1.15 15.53
CA GLN A 59 32.61 -0.05 15.37
C GLN A 59 33.07 -0.32 13.93
N ASN A 60 32.96 0.69 13.06
CA ASN A 60 33.33 0.64 11.65
C ASN A 60 32.56 -0.39 10.81
N ILE A 61 31.33 -0.72 11.19
CA ILE A 61 30.46 -1.63 10.44
C ILE A 61 29.62 -0.80 9.45
N PRO A 62 29.80 -1.01 8.14
CA PRO A 62 29.03 -0.30 7.13
C PRO A 62 27.58 -0.81 7.05
N ALA A 63 26.68 0.04 6.55
CA ALA A 63 25.26 -0.28 6.46
C ALA A 63 24.61 0.24 5.18
N ILE A 64 23.76 -0.59 4.58
CA ILE A 64 22.76 -0.17 3.59
C ILE A 64 21.42 -0.10 4.31
N ILE A 65 20.77 1.06 4.25
CA ILE A 65 19.59 1.41 5.04
C ILE A 65 18.46 1.76 4.07
N ILE A 66 17.37 1.01 4.10
CA ILE A 66 16.19 1.25 3.27
C ILE A 66 15.14 1.98 4.10
N ASP A 67 14.79 3.19 3.67
CA ASP A 67 13.91 4.11 4.41
C ASP A 67 12.67 4.50 3.58
N PRO A 68 11.57 3.72 3.68
CA PRO A 68 10.33 4.02 2.97
C PRO A 68 9.54 5.19 3.58
N LYS A 69 9.87 5.64 4.80
CA LYS A 69 9.10 6.65 5.55
C LYS A 69 9.81 7.99 5.72
N GLY A 70 11.14 8.03 5.56
CA GLY A 70 11.97 9.22 5.70
C GLY A 70 12.50 9.45 7.11
N ASP A 71 12.25 8.54 8.07
CA ASP A 71 12.64 8.67 9.47
C ASP A 71 14.14 8.43 9.71
N LEU A 72 14.79 7.61 8.87
CA LEU A 72 16.18 7.20 9.05
C LEU A 72 17.15 8.25 8.49
N THR A 73 16.66 9.21 7.71
CA THR A 73 17.41 10.41 7.30
C THR A 73 17.96 11.21 8.49
N ASN A 74 17.32 11.08 9.66
CA ASN A 74 17.79 11.65 10.93
C ASN A 74 19.19 11.16 11.34
N LEU A 75 19.71 10.06 10.78
CA LEU A 75 21.08 9.58 10.99
C LEU A 75 22.14 10.61 10.58
N LEU A 76 21.80 11.62 9.77
CA LEU A 76 22.74 12.67 9.35
C LEU A 76 22.78 13.87 10.32
N LEU A 77 21.86 13.94 11.29
CA LEU A 77 21.72 15.08 12.21
C LEU A 77 22.66 14.95 13.42
N HIS A 78 23.96 14.97 13.15
CA HIS A 78 25.03 14.90 14.15
C HIS A 78 25.39 16.30 14.69
N PHE A 79 24.99 16.60 15.93
CA PHE A 79 25.29 17.89 16.58
C PHE A 79 26.14 17.72 17.85
N PRO A 80 27.48 17.52 17.74
CA PRO A 80 28.35 17.28 18.89
C PRO A 80 28.40 18.44 19.89
N ASP A 81 28.27 19.67 19.42
CA ASP A 81 28.31 20.88 20.24
C ASP A 81 26.94 21.23 20.85
N LEU A 82 25.88 20.59 20.35
CA LEU A 82 24.50 20.74 20.81
C LEU A 82 24.07 22.22 20.86
N VAL A 83 24.53 23.05 19.91
CA VAL A 83 24.15 24.46 19.85
C VAL A 83 22.77 24.62 19.20
N PRO A 84 21.88 25.49 19.72
CA PRO A 84 20.51 25.64 19.20
C PRO A 84 20.42 25.89 17.70
N GLN A 85 21.39 26.62 17.13
CA GLN A 85 21.44 26.94 15.70
C GLN A 85 21.54 25.71 14.81
N ASP A 86 22.12 24.62 15.29
CA ASP A 86 22.20 23.37 14.54
C ASP A 86 20.84 22.66 14.45
N PHE A 87 19.99 22.81 15.48
CA PHE A 87 18.65 22.20 15.53
C PHE A 87 17.62 22.99 14.74
N GLN A 88 17.75 24.32 14.73
CA GLN A 88 16.77 25.25 14.19
C GLN A 88 16.29 24.94 12.76
N PRO A 89 17.15 24.56 11.78
CA PRO A 89 16.70 24.24 10.42
C PRO A 89 15.81 23.00 10.32
N TRP A 90 15.82 22.14 11.34
CA TRP A 90 15.16 20.84 11.37
C TRP A 90 13.93 20.82 12.27
N ILE A 91 13.59 21.96 12.88
CA ILE A 91 12.35 22.12 13.64
C ILE A 91 11.19 22.37 12.67
N ASP A 92 10.13 21.58 12.80
CA ASP A 92 8.88 21.80 12.07
C ASP A 92 8.20 23.11 12.54
N PRO A 93 8.05 24.12 11.67
CA PRO A 93 7.44 25.40 12.01
C PRO A 93 5.97 25.29 12.43
N ASP A 94 5.23 24.31 11.90
CA ASP A 94 3.82 24.10 12.23
C ASP A 94 3.68 23.43 13.60
N LEU A 95 4.58 22.53 13.98
CA LEU A 95 4.62 21.98 15.35
C LEU A 95 4.97 23.05 16.37
N ALA A 96 5.97 23.90 16.10
CA ALA A 96 6.32 25.03 16.96
C ALA A 96 5.11 25.98 17.12
N ARG A 97 4.44 26.34 16.01
CA ARG A 97 3.25 27.19 16.04
C ARG A 97 2.10 26.59 16.86
N ARG A 98 1.85 25.28 16.73
CA ARG A 98 0.83 24.57 17.53
C ARG A 98 1.17 24.56 19.02
N ALA A 99 2.45 24.50 19.38
CA ALA A 99 2.93 24.63 20.75
C ALA A 99 2.94 26.08 21.26
N SER A 100 2.53 27.06 20.44
CA SER A 100 2.64 28.50 20.73
C SER A 100 4.08 28.97 20.99
N GLU A 101 5.05 28.33 20.34
CA GLU A 101 6.48 28.64 20.41
C GLU A 101 7.00 29.16 19.07
N THR A 102 8.02 30.01 19.12
CA THR A 102 8.80 30.35 17.92
C THR A 102 9.75 29.21 17.55
N VAL A 103 10.17 29.13 16.28
CA VAL A 103 11.15 28.11 15.82
C VAL A 103 12.46 28.19 16.63
N GLU A 104 12.89 29.40 17.00
CA GLU A 104 14.07 29.62 17.82
C GLU A 104 13.88 29.10 19.27
N GLN A 105 12.72 29.34 19.88
CA GLN A 105 12.40 28.79 21.20
C GLN A 105 12.37 27.27 21.19
N ALA A 106 11.72 26.67 20.18
CA ALA A 106 11.66 25.24 20.00
C ALA A 106 13.06 24.62 19.76
N ALA A 107 13.94 25.30 19.01
CA ALA A 107 15.32 24.87 18.81
C ALA A 107 16.15 24.90 20.11
N ASN A 108 15.99 25.96 20.92
CA ASN A 108 16.62 26.06 22.24
C ASN A 108 16.13 24.95 23.20
N ALA A 109 14.83 24.67 23.17
CA ALA A 109 14.23 23.58 23.94
C ALA A 109 14.77 22.22 23.48
N ALA A 110 14.84 21.97 22.16
CA ALA A 110 15.39 20.74 21.59
C ALA A 110 16.86 20.53 21.97
N SER A 111 17.70 21.55 21.81
CA SER A 111 19.12 21.53 22.23
C SER A 111 19.26 21.18 23.72
N SER A 112 18.47 21.82 24.58
CA SER A 112 18.49 21.58 26.03
C SER A 112 18.02 20.16 26.38
N ALA A 113 16.96 19.69 25.73
CA ALA A 113 16.43 18.35 25.92
C ALA A 113 17.44 17.27 25.48
N TRP A 114 18.10 17.45 24.33
CA TRP A 114 19.13 16.52 23.86
C TRP A 114 20.35 16.52 24.77
N ARG A 115 20.81 17.70 25.23
CA ARG A 115 21.92 17.79 26.17
C ARG A 115 21.63 17.02 27.46
N LYS A 116 20.45 17.23 28.04
CA LYS A 116 20.01 16.51 29.25
C LYS A 116 19.92 15.00 28.99
N GLY A 117 19.27 14.60 27.89
CA GLY A 117 19.11 13.19 27.51
C GLY A 117 20.45 12.49 27.34
N LEU A 118 21.40 13.07 26.59
CA LEU A 118 22.72 12.48 26.41
C LEU A 118 23.48 12.36 27.74
N GLN A 119 23.40 13.39 28.59
CA GLN A 119 24.06 13.39 29.91
C GLN A 119 23.51 12.30 30.84
N GLU A 120 22.20 12.09 30.90
CA GLU A 120 21.57 11.04 31.72
C GLU A 120 22.04 9.63 31.35
N TRP A 121 22.43 9.44 30.09
CA TRP A 121 22.93 8.18 29.55
C TRP A 121 24.46 8.09 29.49
N GLY A 122 25.17 9.11 29.99
CA GLY A 122 26.64 9.13 30.03
C GLY A 122 27.29 9.33 28.66
N ILE A 123 26.58 9.92 27.70
CA ILE A 123 27.08 10.18 26.35
C ILE A 123 27.62 11.61 26.29
N GLY A 124 28.93 11.73 26.18
CA GLY A 124 29.62 13.02 26.08
C GLY A 124 29.94 13.44 24.64
N ARG A 125 30.42 14.68 24.49
CA ARG A 125 30.85 15.27 23.22
C ARG A 125 31.87 14.43 22.46
N GLU A 126 32.81 13.79 23.16
CA GLU A 126 33.83 12.94 22.54
C GLU A 126 33.21 11.78 21.76
N ARG A 127 32.21 11.09 22.34
CA ARG A 127 31.50 9.99 21.68
C ARG A 127 30.66 10.49 20.49
N MET A 128 30.05 11.66 20.61
CA MET A 128 29.33 12.32 19.50
C MET A 128 30.26 12.66 18.32
N LEU A 129 31.45 13.18 18.61
CA LEU A 129 32.48 13.46 17.61
C LEU A 129 33.02 12.17 16.99
N ALA A 130 33.22 11.12 17.80
CA ALA A 130 33.61 9.81 17.30
C ALA A 130 32.58 9.28 16.30
N LEU A 131 31.29 9.32 16.62
CA LEU A 131 30.22 8.91 15.71
C LEU A 131 30.24 9.70 14.41
N LYS A 132 30.29 11.03 14.49
CA LYS A 132 30.33 11.92 13.31
C LYS A 132 31.49 11.60 12.36
N ASN A 133 32.59 11.08 12.89
CA ASN A 133 33.80 10.77 12.12
C ASN A 133 33.96 9.28 11.76
N ALA A 134 33.19 8.39 12.39
CA ALA A 134 33.37 6.94 12.30
C ALA A 134 32.95 6.37 10.94
N ALA A 135 31.89 6.92 10.35
CA ALA A 135 31.38 6.51 9.04
C ALA A 135 31.07 7.72 8.16
N GLN A 136 31.08 7.50 6.85
CA GLN A 136 30.48 8.42 5.88
C GLN A 136 28.97 8.19 5.86
N PHE A 137 28.18 9.26 5.84
CA PHE A 137 26.72 9.18 5.74
C PHE A 137 26.27 9.83 4.43
N ALA A 138 25.34 9.19 3.74
CA ALA A 138 24.82 9.70 2.48
C ALA A 138 23.37 9.26 2.25
N ILE A 139 22.54 10.19 1.77
CA ILE A 139 21.17 9.92 1.36
C ILE A 139 21.10 9.80 -0.16
N TYR A 140 20.58 8.67 -0.61
CA TYR A 140 20.32 8.32 -1.99
C TYR A 140 18.84 8.38 -2.29
N THR A 141 18.49 8.94 -3.45
CA THR A 141 17.11 9.17 -3.88
C THR A 141 16.89 8.56 -5.26
N PRO A 142 16.58 7.26 -5.37
CA PRO A 142 16.24 6.67 -6.66
C PRO A 142 15.04 7.39 -7.29
N GLY A 143 15.11 7.67 -8.59
CA GLY A 143 14.06 8.40 -9.31
C GLY A 143 13.90 9.87 -8.91
N SER A 144 14.90 10.48 -8.26
CA SER A 144 14.90 11.90 -7.93
C SER A 144 16.33 12.45 -7.82
N ASP A 145 16.50 13.72 -8.17
CA ASP A 145 17.71 14.52 -8.03
C ASP A 145 17.82 15.26 -6.68
N SER A 146 16.88 15.04 -5.75
CA SER A 146 16.86 15.71 -4.44
C SER A 146 17.97 15.27 -3.49
N GLY A 147 18.50 14.06 -3.65
CA GLY A 147 19.67 13.55 -2.94
C GLY A 147 20.74 13.11 -3.93
N ILE A 148 21.44 12.01 -3.63
CA ILE A 148 22.31 11.36 -4.61
C ILE A 148 21.41 10.48 -5.51
N PRO A 149 21.25 10.81 -6.80
CA PRO A 149 20.44 9.98 -7.70
C PRO A 149 21.09 8.60 -7.85
N VAL A 150 20.26 7.58 -8.11
CA VAL A 150 20.70 6.19 -8.27
C VAL A 150 20.35 5.74 -9.67
N SER A 151 21.37 5.33 -10.43
CA SER A 151 21.19 4.76 -11.75
C SER A 151 20.80 3.30 -11.60
N VAL A 152 19.54 3.01 -11.90
CA VAL A 152 19.00 1.65 -11.83
C VAL A 152 19.26 0.88 -13.13
N LEU A 153 19.44 1.57 -14.26
CA LEU A 153 19.82 0.92 -15.52
C LEU A 153 21.24 0.34 -15.50
N SER A 154 22.14 0.90 -14.69
CA SER A 154 23.47 0.29 -14.46
C SER A 154 23.39 -1.14 -13.92
N SER A 155 22.27 -1.53 -13.29
CA SER A 155 22.04 -2.88 -12.77
C SER A 155 21.72 -3.94 -13.83
N LEU A 156 21.44 -3.52 -15.08
CA LEU A 156 21.25 -4.40 -16.24
C LEU A 156 22.58 -4.89 -16.83
N ALA A 157 23.70 -4.27 -16.42
CA ALA A 157 25.04 -4.65 -16.85
C ALA A 157 25.39 -6.09 -16.43
N ALA A 158 26.20 -6.74 -17.26
CA ALA A 158 26.74 -8.06 -16.96
C ALA A 158 27.61 -7.96 -15.69
N PRO A 159 27.39 -8.83 -14.69
CA PRO A 159 28.23 -8.85 -13.50
C PRO A 159 29.67 -9.19 -13.87
N ASN A 160 30.64 -8.67 -13.11
CA ASN A 160 32.06 -9.08 -13.20
C ASN A 160 32.26 -10.46 -12.56
N LEU A 161 31.56 -11.46 -13.07
CA LEU A 161 31.65 -12.87 -12.67
C LEU A 161 31.85 -13.70 -13.92
N ASP A 162 32.75 -14.69 -13.82
CA ASP A 162 32.93 -15.66 -14.88
C ASP A 162 31.67 -16.49 -15.08
N TRP A 163 31.19 -16.59 -16.33
CA TRP A 163 29.93 -17.25 -16.65
C TRP A 163 29.98 -18.75 -16.30
N GLU A 164 31.04 -19.44 -16.70
CA GLU A 164 31.16 -20.90 -16.57
C GLU A 164 31.12 -21.37 -15.13
N SER A 165 31.82 -20.67 -14.24
CA SER A 165 31.85 -21.00 -12.81
C SER A 165 30.64 -20.52 -12.01
N ASN A 166 29.83 -19.58 -12.53
CA ASN A 166 28.75 -18.93 -11.79
C ASN A 166 27.38 -18.97 -12.49
N ARG A 167 27.15 -19.91 -13.42
CA ARG A 167 25.92 -19.99 -14.24
C ARG A 167 24.63 -19.93 -13.42
N GLU A 168 24.56 -20.64 -12.30
CA GLU A 168 23.38 -20.67 -11.43
C GLU A 168 23.08 -19.29 -10.84
N ILE A 169 24.09 -18.65 -10.25
CA ILE A 169 23.97 -17.31 -9.64
C ILE A 169 23.58 -16.28 -10.69
N LEU A 170 24.18 -16.35 -11.87
CA LEU A 170 23.90 -15.41 -12.96
C LEU A 170 22.49 -15.57 -13.50
N ARG A 171 22.02 -16.81 -13.73
CA ARG A 171 20.63 -17.08 -14.14
C ARG A 171 19.62 -16.64 -13.07
N GLU A 172 19.92 -16.84 -11.79
CA GLU A 172 19.08 -16.35 -10.70
C GLU A 172 19.00 -14.82 -10.66
N LYS A 173 20.13 -14.14 -10.90
CA LYS A 173 20.19 -12.68 -10.99
C LYS A 173 19.37 -12.19 -12.20
N ILE A 174 19.53 -12.82 -13.36
CA ILE A 174 18.74 -12.52 -14.57
C ILE A 174 17.25 -12.63 -14.26
N SER A 175 16.82 -13.76 -13.68
CA SER A 175 15.42 -13.99 -13.34
C SER A 175 14.87 -12.89 -12.43
N SER A 176 15.62 -12.49 -11.41
CA SER A 176 15.22 -11.44 -10.46
C SER A 176 15.14 -10.05 -11.12
N THR A 177 16.12 -9.72 -11.98
CA THR A 177 16.14 -8.49 -12.76
C THR A 177 14.96 -8.42 -13.73
N VAL A 178 14.66 -9.50 -14.44
CA VAL A 178 13.53 -9.58 -15.38
C VAL A 178 12.19 -9.48 -14.64
N THR A 179 12.01 -10.18 -13.53
CA THR A 179 10.80 -10.06 -12.71
C THR A 179 10.60 -8.64 -12.19
N ALA A 180 11.67 -7.97 -11.73
CA ALA A 180 11.59 -6.57 -11.33
C ALA A 180 11.18 -5.66 -12.50
N LEU A 181 11.81 -5.82 -13.67
CA LEU A 181 11.51 -5.04 -14.86
C LEU A 181 10.06 -5.21 -15.35
N LEU A 182 9.55 -6.44 -15.34
CA LEU A 182 8.17 -6.74 -15.72
C LEU A 182 7.17 -6.18 -14.69
N GLY A 183 7.51 -6.23 -13.39
CA GLY A 183 6.73 -5.57 -12.35
C GLY A 183 6.61 -4.05 -12.56
N LEU A 184 7.67 -3.41 -13.05
CA LEU A 184 7.68 -1.96 -13.31
C LEU A 184 6.73 -1.56 -14.46
N ILE A 185 6.57 -2.38 -15.51
CA ILE A 185 5.57 -2.13 -16.57
C ILE A 185 4.14 -2.53 -16.17
N GLY A 186 3.91 -2.90 -14.92
CA GLY A 186 2.59 -3.25 -14.38
C GLY A 186 2.19 -4.71 -14.59
N MET A 187 3.14 -5.61 -14.87
CA MET A 187 2.88 -7.05 -14.86
C MET A 187 3.07 -7.62 -13.46
N GLU A 188 1.97 -7.91 -12.77
CA GLU A 188 1.97 -8.54 -11.46
C GLU A 188 1.95 -10.08 -11.58
N ASP A 189 2.46 -10.78 -10.56
CA ASP A 189 2.46 -12.25 -10.46
C ASP A 189 3.08 -13.00 -11.66
N VAL A 190 4.14 -12.43 -12.25
CA VAL A 190 4.88 -13.04 -13.35
C VAL A 190 5.57 -14.33 -12.89
N ASP A 191 5.12 -15.47 -13.41
CA ASP A 191 5.78 -16.76 -13.24
C ASP A 191 7.02 -16.85 -14.16
N PRO A 192 8.25 -16.96 -13.61
CA PRO A 192 9.48 -17.08 -14.40
C PRO A 192 9.54 -18.27 -15.36
N ILE A 193 8.74 -19.31 -15.12
CA ILE A 193 8.73 -20.56 -15.88
C ILE A 193 7.62 -20.59 -16.91
N GLN A 194 6.53 -19.84 -16.72
CA GLN A 194 5.36 -19.88 -17.60
C GLN A 194 5.15 -18.61 -18.44
N SER A 195 5.60 -17.44 -17.95
CA SER A 195 5.44 -16.19 -18.67
C SER A 195 6.33 -16.15 -19.91
N ARG A 196 5.70 -15.95 -21.07
CA ARG A 196 6.40 -15.83 -22.37
C ARG A 196 7.31 -14.60 -22.38
N GLU A 197 6.86 -13.52 -21.74
CA GLU A 197 7.59 -12.27 -21.54
C GLU A 197 8.85 -12.51 -20.72
N HIS A 198 8.71 -13.18 -19.57
CA HIS A 198 9.84 -13.49 -18.69
C HIS A 198 10.86 -14.41 -19.35
N ILE A 199 10.40 -15.49 -19.99
CA ILE A 199 11.25 -16.44 -20.70
C ILE A 199 12.04 -15.74 -21.80
N LEU A 200 11.38 -14.91 -22.62
CA LEU A 200 12.06 -14.19 -23.70
C LEU A 200 13.14 -13.26 -23.14
N LEU A 201 12.78 -12.36 -22.22
CA LEU A 201 13.72 -11.39 -21.66
C LEU A 201 14.89 -12.08 -20.94
N SER A 202 14.63 -13.14 -20.17
CA SER A 202 15.67 -13.91 -19.49
C SER A 202 16.68 -14.51 -20.48
N ASN A 203 16.22 -15.03 -21.63
CA ASN A 203 17.11 -15.56 -22.66
C ASN A 203 17.91 -14.46 -23.37
N LEU A 204 17.35 -13.25 -23.54
CA LEU A 204 18.10 -12.10 -24.06
C LEU A 204 19.24 -11.70 -23.13
N PHE A 205 18.96 -11.58 -21.82
CA PHE A 205 20.00 -11.32 -20.83
C PHE A 205 21.05 -12.43 -20.79
N GLU A 206 20.65 -13.71 -20.80
CA GLU A 206 21.57 -14.85 -20.79
C GLU A 206 22.48 -14.87 -22.03
N ALA A 207 21.94 -14.58 -23.22
CA ALA A 207 22.71 -14.50 -24.45
C ALA A 207 23.77 -13.38 -24.41
N ALA A 208 23.43 -12.22 -23.84
CA ALA A 208 24.35 -11.10 -23.69
C ALA A 208 25.41 -11.36 -22.60
N TRP A 209 24.98 -11.77 -21.40
CA TRP A 209 25.85 -11.94 -20.24
C TRP A 209 26.82 -13.12 -20.39
N SER A 210 26.42 -14.21 -21.06
CA SER A 210 27.32 -15.33 -21.37
C SER A 210 28.49 -14.93 -22.29
N GLN A 211 28.35 -13.82 -23.03
CA GLN A 211 29.40 -13.23 -23.87
C GLN A 211 30.16 -12.09 -23.18
N GLY A 212 29.86 -11.82 -21.90
CA GLY A 212 30.41 -10.67 -21.16
C GLY A 212 29.93 -9.32 -21.70
N LYS A 213 28.81 -9.27 -22.43
CA LYS A 213 28.23 -8.04 -22.98
C LYS A 213 27.16 -7.50 -22.04
N ASN A 214 27.19 -6.18 -21.82
CA ASN A 214 26.10 -5.47 -21.17
C ASN A 214 24.93 -5.36 -22.15
N ILE A 215 23.70 -5.32 -21.61
CA ILE A 215 22.50 -5.04 -22.39
C ILE A 215 21.88 -3.74 -21.90
N GLU A 216 21.84 -2.74 -22.77
CA GLU A 216 21.17 -1.47 -22.51
C GLU A 216 19.65 -1.64 -22.69
N LEU A 217 18.83 -0.84 -22.01
CA LEU A 217 17.37 -0.94 -22.13
C LEU A 217 16.89 -0.71 -23.58
N THR A 218 17.54 0.19 -24.31
CA THR A 218 17.28 0.43 -25.75
C THR A 218 17.55 -0.81 -26.59
N GLU A 219 18.64 -1.51 -26.31
CA GLU A 219 19.00 -2.76 -26.98
C GLU A 219 18.03 -3.89 -26.60
N LEU A 220 17.64 -3.98 -25.32
CA LEU A 220 16.63 -4.94 -24.87
C LEU A 220 15.29 -4.75 -25.60
N ILE A 221 14.84 -3.51 -25.79
CA ILE A 221 13.62 -3.18 -26.55
C ILE A 221 13.76 -3.66 -28.01
N LEU A 222 14.90 -3.41 -28.66
CA LEU A 222 15.14 -3.83 -30.04
C LEU A 222 15.21 -5.36 -30.15
N GLN A 223 15.96 -6.01 -29.26
CA GLN A 223 16.10 -7.47 -29.25
C GLN A 223 14.80 -8.18 -28.83
N THR A 224 13.89 -7.52 -28.11
CA THR A 224 12.54 -8.05 -27.88
C THR A 224 11.75 -8.15 -29.19
N GLN A 225 11.86 -7.12 -30.05
CA GLN A 225 11.25 -7.11 -31.39
C GLN A 225 11.95 -8.04 -32.37
N THR A 226 13.25 -8.24 -32.23
CA THR A 226 14.02 -9.13 -33.10
C THR A 226 15.08 -9.86 -32.29
N PRO A 227 14.71 -10.99 -31.64
CA PRO A 227 15.64 -11.76 -30.82
C PRO A 227 16.82 -12.27 -31.65
N PRO A 228 18.03 -12.31 -31.08
CA PRO A 228 19.24 -12.77 -31.79
C PRO A 228 19.31 -14.31 -31.95
N PHE A 229 18.20 -15.01 -31.71
CA PHE A 229 18.06 -16.46 -31.80
C PHE A 229 16.71 -16.85 -32.42
N ASP A 230 16.69 -17.96 -33.15
CA ASP A 230 15.51 -18.37 -33.92
C ASP A 230 14.56 -19.30 -33.13
N LYS A 231 15.02 -19.86 -32.00
CA LYS A 231 14.29 -20.85 -31.20
C LYS A 231 14.36 -20.55 -29.70
N LEU A 232 13.26 -20.84 -29.00
CA LEU A 232 13.18 -20.90 -27.53
C LEU A 232 12.72 -22.30 -27.13
N GLY A 233 13.61 -23.05 -26.47
CA GLY A 233 13.40 -24.47 -26.22
C GLY A 233 13.22 -25.24 -27.54
N ALA A 234 12.13 -25.99 -27.65
CA ALA A 234 11.82 -26.80 -28.83
C ALA A 234 11.13 -26.01 -29.98
N PHE A 235 10.63 -24.81 -29.71
CA PHE A 235 9.78 -24.06 -30.64
C PHE A 235 10.53 -22.89 -31.28
N ALA A 236 10.12 -22.50 -32.50
CA ALA A 236 10.55 -21.26 -33.11
C ALA A 236 10.04 -20.06 -32.29
N VAL A 237 10.84 -19.00 -32.18
CA VAL A 237 10.49 -17.80 -31.40
C VAL A 237 9.13 -17.24 -31.82
N ASP A 238 8.87 -17.13 -33.13
CA ASP A 238 7.61 -16.59 -33.64
C ASP A 238 6.38 -17.46 -33.33
N THR A 239 6.58 -18.75 -33.12
CA THR A 239 5.52 -19.67 -32.69
C THR A 239 5.29 -19.58 -31.18
N PHE A 240 6.36 -19.49 -30.39
CA PHE A 240 6.29 -19.39 -28.95
C PHE A 240 5.76 -18.03 -28.48
N PHE A 241 6.26 -16.94 -29.07
CA PHE A 241 5.89 -15.57 -28.77
C PHE A 241 5.73 -14.77 -30.08
N PRO A 242 4.48 -14.63 -30.58
CA PRO A 242 4.21 -14.03 -31.88
C PRO A 242 4.75 -12.58 -32.02
N PRO A 243 5.17 -12.15 -33.23
CA PRO A 243 5.71 -10.81 -33.45
C PRO A 243 4.82 -9.67 -32.96
N LYS A 244 3.49 -9.80 -33.09
CA LYS A 244 2.52 -8.81 -32.61
C LYS A 244 2.59 -8.64 -31.09
N ASP A 245 2.66 -9.75 -30.36
CA ASP A 245 2.69 -9.72 -28.90
C ASP A 245 4.08 -9.25 -28.41
N ARG A 246 5.16 -9.64 -29.10
CA ARG A 246 6.52 -9.12 -28.85
C ARG A 246 6.61 -7.61 -29.06
N MET A 247 5.95 -7.09 -30.11
CA MET A 247 5.85 -5.65 -30.34
C MET A 247 5.08 -4.95 -29.22
N ALA A 248 4.01 -5.55 -28.69
CA ALA A 248 3.29 -5.00 -27.55
C ALA A 248 4.17 -4.91 -26.30
N LEU A 249 4.95 -5.96 -25.99
CA LEU A 249 5.92 -5.94 -24.88
C LEU A 249 7.01 -4.88 -25.11
N ALA A 250 7.57 -4.79 -26.32
CA ALA A 250 8.57 -3.78 -26.66
C ALA A 250 8.03 -2.35 -26.52
N MET A 251 6.76 -2.12 -26.88
CA MET A 251 6.09 -0.83 -26.66
C MET A 251 5.92 -0.52 -25.17
N GLN A 252 5.57 -1.49 -24.34
CA GLN A 252 5.48 -1.29 -22.89
C GLN A 252 6.84 -0.94 -22.27
N LEU A 253 7.91 -1.64 -22.66
CA LEU A 253 9.28 -1.33 -22.24
C LEU A 253 9.72 0.06 -22.73
N ASN A 254 9.35 0.43 -23.97
CA ASN A 254 9.64 1.75 -24.52
C ASN A 254 8.88 2.87 -23.81
N ASN A 255 7.66 2.62 -23.33
CA ASN A 255 6.91 3.61 -22.56
C ASN A 255 7.64 4.02 -21.27
N ILE A 256 8.39 3.11 -20.64
CA ILE A 256 9.29 3.46 -19.52
C ILE A 256 10.36 4.44 -19.99
N LEU A 257 11.06 4.12 -21.09
CA LEU A 257 12.15 4.94 -21.60
C LEU A 257 11.68 6.33 -22.05
N ALA A 258 10.48 6.41 -22.63
CA ALA A 258 9.86 7.64 -23.10
C ALA A 258 9.22 8.47 -21.97
N ALA A 259 9.03 7.90 -20.78
CA ALA A 259 8.46 8.62 -19.65
C ALA A 259 9.49 9.61 -19.08
N PRO A 260 9.20 10.93 -19.02
CA PRO A 260 10.13 11.91 -18.46
C PRO A 260 10.52 11.62 -17.01
N ALA A 261 9.61 11.02 -16.23
CA ALA A 261 9.87 10.62 -14.85
C ALA A 261 10.94 9.52 -14.72
N PHE A 262 11.26 8.79 -15.80
CA PHE A 262 12.25 7.72 -15.78
C PHE A 262 13.67 8.20 -16.11
N GLU A 263 13.86 9.42 -16.61
CA GLU A 263 15.21 9.96 -16.93
C GLU A 263 16.13 9.95 -15.70
N THR A 264 15.61 10.36 -14.54
CA THR A 264 16.35 10.36 -13.27
C THR A 264 16.72 8.96 -12.75
N TRP A 265 16.17 7.90 -13.33
CA TRP A 265 16.54 6.51 -13.01
C TRP A 265 17.71 6.00 -13.87
N ARG A 266 18.06 6.72 -14.93
CA ARG A 266 19.18 6.40 -15.83
C ARG A 266 20.48 7.00 -15.32
N GLU A 267 20.39 8.19 -14.73
CA GLU A 267 21.53 8.96 -14.25
C GLU A 267 21.77 8.74 -12.75
N GLY A 268 23.01 8.93 -12.32
CA GLY A 268 23.39 8.85 -10.90
C GLY A 268 24.34 7.71 -10.56
N GLN A 269 24.50 7.47 -9.26
CA GLN A 269 25.40 6.44 -8.74
C GLN A 269 24.88 5.04 -9.07
N SER A 270 25.76 4.16 -9.55
CA SER A 270 25.40 2.76 -9.82
C SER A 270 25.10 1.99 -8.54
N LEU A 271 24.29 0.92 -8.65
CA LEU A 271 24.04 -0.03 -7.56
C LEU A 271 25.23 -0.99 -7.30
N ASP A 272 26.45 -0.45 -7.25
CA ASP A 272 27.64 -1.19 -6.83
C ASP A 272 27.72 -1.21 -5.29
N VAL A 273 27.43 -2.37 -4.71
CA VAL A 273 27.31 -2.57 -3.27
C VAL A 273 28.62 -2.29 -2.53
N ALA A 274 29.77 -2.56 -3.14
CA ALA A 274 31.06 -2.28 -2.52
C ALA A 274 31.25 -0.78 -2.27
N SER A 275 30.98 0.06 -3.29
CA SER A 275 31.04 1.52 -3.15
C SER A 275 29.93 2.13 -2.28
N LEU A 276 28.80 1.42 -2.11
CA LEU A 276 27.74 1.82 -1.19
C LEU A 276 28.10 1.52 0.27
N LEU A 277 28.93 0.51 0.53
CA LEU A 277 29.37 0.13 1.87
C LEU A 277 30.67 0.83 2.29
N PHE A 278 31.54 1.22 1.36
CA PHE A 278 32.82 1.84 1.68
C PHE A 278 33.11 3.04 0.79
N GLY A 279 33.61 4.12 1.40
CA GLY A 279 34.19 5.24 0.68
C GLY A 279 35.54 4.86 0.03
N LYS A 280 36.01 5.68 -0.91
CA LYS A 280 37.34 5.50 -1.54
C LYS A 280 38.50 5.49 -0.57
N ASP A 281 38.34 6.22 0.52
CA ASP A 281 39.31 6.31 1.62
C ASP A 281 39.27 5.07 2.54
N GLY A 282 38.44 4.06 2.21
CA GLY A 282 38.27 2.83 2.97
C GLY A 282 37.38 2.98 4.21
N ARG A 283 36.85 4.19 4.48
CA ARG A 283 35.94 4.39 5.62
C ARG A 283 34.60 3.69 5.35
N PRO A 284 33.98 3.09 6.37
CA PRO A 284 32.66 2.51 6.24
C PRO A 284 31.65 3.61 5.93
N ARG A 285 30.62 3.25 5.18
CA ARG A 285 29.54 4.13 4.77
C ARG A 285 28.21 3.59 5.26
N HIS A 286 27.37 4.50 5.75
CA HIS A 286 25.96 4.29 6.01
C HIS A 286 25.19 4.95 4.86
N SER A 287 24.72 4.12 3.94
CA SER A 287 24.01 4.55 2.73
C SER A 287 22.51 4.43 2.95
N ILE A 288 21.82 5.56 3.07
CA ILE A 288 20.37 5.64 3.31
C ILE A 288 19.64 5.85 1.99
N PHE A 289 18.82 4.89 1.60
CA PHE A 289 17.92 4.99 0.45
C PHE A 289 16.57 5.53 0.89
N TYR A 290 16.30 6.80 0.58
CA TYR A 290 15.03 7.46 0.85
C TYR A 290 14.02 7.13 -0.24
N LEU A 291 12.90 6.49 0.13
CA LEU A 291 11.91 5.98 -0.83
C LEU A 291 10.49 6.52 -0.62
N ALA A 292 10.31 7.50 0.27
CA ALA A 292 8.99 8.01 0.61
C ALA A 292 8.31 8.81 -0.53
N HIS A 293 9.07 9.27 -1.53
CA HIS A 293 8.52 9.93 -2.73
C HIS A 293 8.09 8.98 -3.84
N LEU A 294 8.49 7.70 -3.76
CA LEU A 294 8.18 6.70 -4.78
C LEU A 294 6.78 6.11 -4.59
N SER A 295 6.11 5.81 -5.70
CA SER A 295 4.93 4.96 -5.71
C SER A 295 5.27 3.54 -5.23
N ASP A 296 4.26 2.77 -4.82
CA ASP A 296 4.51 1.41 -4.31
C ASP A 296 5.15 0.48 -5.36
N ALA A 297 4.79 0.62 -6.64
CA ALA A 297 5.39 -0.14 -7.74
C ALA A 297 6.88 0.24 -7.96
N GLU A 298 7.20 1.54 -8.02
CA GLU A 298 8.58 2.02 -8.14
C GLU A 298 9.43 1.62 -6.93
N ARG A 299 8.83 1.68 -5.73
CA ARG A 299 9.49 1.27 -4.49
C ARG A 299 9.79 -0.22 -4.48
N MET A 300 8.83 -1.06 -4.89
CA MET A 300 9.00 -2.51 -5.01
C MET A 300 10.08 -2.85 -6.04
N PHE A 301 10.04 -2.19 -7.19
CA PHE A 301 11.05 -2.33 -8.25
C PHE A 301 12.46 -2.04 -7.72
N PHE A 302 12.65 -0.86 -7.11
CA PHE A 302 13.95 -0.45 -6.59
C PHE A 302 14.48 -1.40 -5.51
N VAL A 303 13.65 -1.75 -4.52
CA VAL A 303 14.05 -2.64 -3.42
C VAL A 303 14.44 -4.03 -3.94
N THR A 304 13.71 -4.55 -4.94
CA THR A 304 14.03 -5.86 -5.55
C THR A 304 15.40 -5.85 -6.21
N LEU A 305 15.74 -4.77 -6.94
CA LEU A 305 17.04 -4.63 -7.57
C LEU A 305 18.17 -4.42 -6.56
N LEU A 306 17.93 -3.62 -5.51
CA LEU A 306 18.88 -3.44 -4.42
C LEU A 306 19.16 -4.77 -3.71
N PHE A 307 18.13 -5.55 -3.37
CA PHE A 307 18.30 -6.87 -2.77
C PHE A 307 19.07 -7.84 -3.68
N SER A 308 18.78 -7.83 -4.97
CA SER A 308 19.49 -8.66 -5.95
C SER A 308 20.97 -8.26 -6.06
N ALA A 309 21.26 -6.95 -6.02
CA ALA A 309 22.63 -6.44 -6.02
C ALA A 309 23.38 -6.85 -4.74
N VAL A 310 22.75 -6.70 -3.57
CA VAL A 310 23.32 -7.10 -2.27
C VAL A 310 23.55 -8.61 -2.21
N GLU A 311 22.60 -9.43 -2.68
CA GLU A 311 22.75 -10.88 -2.76
C GLU A 311 23.92 -11.27 -3.67
N THR A 312 24.03 -10.64 -4.84
CA THR A 312 25.14 -10.91 -5.78
C THR A 312 26.48 -10.58 -5.13
N TRP A 313 26.60 -9.38 -4.54
CA TRP A 313 27.82 -8.96 -3.83
C TRP A 313 28.17 -9.90 -2.68
N MET A 314 27.17 -10.29 -1.88
CA MET A 314 27.33 -11.20 -0.75
C MET A 314 27.97 -12.53 -1.18
N ARG A 315 27.52 -13.11 -2.30
CA ARG A 315 28.04 -14.39 -2.83
C ARG A 315 29.48 -14.31 -3.32
N THR A 316 29.99 -13.13 -3.66
CA THR A 316 31.40 -12.95 -4.04
C THR A 316 32.33 -12.81 -2.84
N GLN A 317 31.79 -12.69 -1.63
CA GLN A 317 32.58 -12.54 -0.42
C GLN A 317 33.10 -13.89 0.08
N SER A 318 34.27 -13.87 0.71
CA SER A 318 34.76 -15.02 1.47
C SER A 318 33.89 -15.27 2.70
N GLY A 319 33.70 -16.53 3.05
CA GLY A 319 33.01 -16.91 4.28
C GLY A 319 33.67 -16.30 5.51
N THR A 320 32.88 -15.85 6.48
CA THR A 320 33.37 -15.27 7.74
C THR A 320 32.39 -15.52 8.88
N GLY A 321 32.92 -15.67 10.09
CA GLY A 321 32.13 -15.74 11.33
C GLY A 321 31.87 -14.37 11.97
N SER A 322 32.49 -13.29 11.46
CA SER A 322 32.31 -11.93 11.97
C SER A 322 31.30 -11.15 11.12
N LEU A 323 30.64 -10.16 11.74
CA LEU A 323 29.78 -9.23 11.02
C LEU A 323 30.62 -8.34 10.09
N ARG A 324 30.29 -8.35 8.79
CA ARG A 324 30.94 -7.58 7.72
C ARG A 324 30.16 -6.31 7.37
N ALA A 325 28.84 -6.42 7.28
CA ALA A 325 27.95 -5.33 6.88
C ALA A 325 26.52 -5.56 7.40
N ILE A 326 25.74 -4.48 7.48
CA ILE A 326 24.32 -4.54 7.84
C ILE A 326 23.47 -4.14 6.63
N LEU A 327 22.45 -4.95 6.32
CA LEU A 327 21.32 -4.54 5.50
C LEU A 327 20.14 -4.25 6.43
N TYR A 328 19.83 -2.96 6.60
CA TYR A 328 18.70 -2.50 7.39
C TYR A 328 17.52 -2.17 6.49
N MET A 329 16.34 -2.65 6.88
CA MET A 329 15.09 -2.27 6.22
C MET A 329 14.06 -1.83 7.26
N ASP A 330 13.65 -0.57 7.19
CA ASP A 330 12.47 -0.13 7.92
C ASP A 330 11.19 -0.52 7.18
N GLU A 331 10.17 -0.91 7.93
CA GLU A 331 8.87 -1.35 7.44
C GLU A 331 8.94 -2.40 6.32
N ILE A 332 9.34 -3.64 6.68
CA ILE A 332 9.37 -4.79 5.76
C ILE A 332 7.98 -5.26 5.27
N PHE A 333 6.90 -4.70 5.82
CA PHE A 333 5.53 -5.01 5.38
C PHE A 333 5.37 -4.83 3.86
N GLY A 334 4.72 -5.81 3.20
CA GLY A 334 4.54 -5.85 1.75
C GLY A 334 5.70 -6.47 0.95
N TYR A 335 6.91 -6.56 1.52
CA TYR A 335 8.09 -7.15 0.87
C TYR A 335 8.34 -8.61 1.25
N LEU A 336 7.83 -9.01 2.43
CA LEU A 336 7.88 -10.40 2.91
C LEU A 336 6.50 -10.85 3.40
N PRO A 337 5.43 -10.77 2.58
CA PRO A 337 4.08 -11.16 2.98
C PRO A 337 3.97 -12.70 3.12
N PRO A 338 3.07 -13.22 3.98
CA PRO A 338 2.91 -14.67 4.19
C PRO A 338 2.19 -15.39 3.04
N THR A 339 1.30 -14.71 2.31
CA THR A 339 0.38 -15.33 1.33
C THR A 339 0.74 -15.07 -0.13
N SER A 340 1.38 -13.94 -0.45
CA SER A 340 1.80 -13.59 -1.82
C SER A 340 3.32 -13.73 -2.00
N ASN A 341 3.77 -13.68 -3.25
CA ASN A 341 5.18 -13.80 -3.61
C ASN A 341 5.66 -12.60 -4.45
N PRO A 342 5.77 -11.40 -3.84
CA PRO A 342 6.27 -10.23 -4.56
C PRO A 342 7.72 -10.44 -5.01
N PRO A 343 8.20 -9.69 -6.03
CA PRO A 343 9.54 -9.86 -6.59
C PRO A 343 10.68 -9.78 -5.55
N SER A 344 10.51 -8.98 -4.50
CA SER A 344 11.47 -8.79 -3.42
C SER A 344 11.56 -9.98 -2.44
N LYS A 345 10.54 -10.85 -2.36
CA LYS A 345 10.45 -11.92 -1.36
C LYS A 345 11.53 -12.98 -1.56
N THR A 346 11.73 -13.45 -2.79
CA THR A 346 12.70 -14.51 -3.10
C THR A 346 14.14 -14.14 -2.73
N PRO A 347 14.71 -13.01 -3.20
CA PRO A 347 16.09 -12.65 -2.83
C PRO A 347 16.23 -12.42 -1.32
N LEU A 348 15.23 -11.82 -0.67
CA LEU A 348 15.23 -11.62 0.78
C LEU A 348 15.23 -12.95 1.55
N LEU A 349 14.43 -13.94 1.14
CA LEU A 349 14.42 -15.28 1.74
C LEU A 349 15.76 -16.00 1.60
N ARG A 350 16.43 -15.87 0.45
CA ARG A 350 17.76 -16.47 0.25
C ARG A 350 18.79 -15.81 1.15
N MET A 351 18.78 -14.47 1.23
CA MET A 351 19.64 -13.74 2.16
C MET A 351 19.39 -14.18 3.61
N LEU A 352 18.14 -14.24 4.07
CA LEU A 352 17.80 -14.72 5.43
C LEU A 352 18.32 -16.14 5.76
N LYS A 353 18.52 -16.99 4.75
CA LYS A 353 19.03 -18.36 4.93
C LYS A 353 20.55 -18.46 4.83
N GLN A 354 21.18 -17.62 4.01
CA GLN A 354 22.57 -17.82 3.58
C GLN A 354 23.51 -16.69 4.00
N ALA A 355 23.01 -15.48 4.26
CA ALA A 355 23.82 -14.30 4.52
C ALA A 355 24.71 -14.41 5.75
N ARG A 356 24.30 -15.22 6.74
CA ARG A 356 25.11 -15.58 7.91
C ARG A 356 26.51 -16.06 7.55
N ALA A 357 26.65 -16.90 6.52
CA ALA A 357 27.93 -17.49 6.13
C ALA A 357 28.93 -16.44 5.58
N PHE A 358 28.42 -15.31 5.08
CA PHE A 358 29.19 -14.25 4.44
C PHE A 358 29.38 -13.02 5.35
N GLY A 359 28.87 -13.06 6.58
CA GLY A 359 28.91 -11.95 7.52
C GLY A 359 27.97 -10.80 7.20
N LEU A 360 26.93 -11.01 6.38
CA LEU A 360 25.90 -10.00 6.13
C LEU A 360 24.75 -10.18 7.13
N GLY A 361 24.55 -9.19 8.00
CA GLY A 361 23.46 -9.18 8.97
C GLY A 361 22.25 -8.41 8.47
N LEU A 362 21.07 -9.03 8.47
CA LEU A 362 19.81 -8.37 8.14
C LEU A 362 19.19 -7.84 9.43
N LEU A 363 18.90 -6.54 9.48
CA LEU A 363 18.17 -5.89 10.57
C LEU A 363 16.82 -5.40 10.01
N LEU A 364 15.76 -6.15 10.31
CA LEU A 364 14.44 -5.97 9.69
C LEU A 364 13.47 -5.40 10.71
N ALA A 365 12.85 -4.26 10.40
CA ALA A 365 11.90 -3.60 11.28
C ALA A 365 10.48 -3.61 10.69
N THR A 366 9.48 -3.82 11.53
CA THR A 366 8.06 -3.74 11.14
C THR A 366 7.19 -3.15 12.26
N GLN A 367 6.15 -2.41 11.88
CA GLN A 367 5.09 -2.00 12.80
C GLN A 367 3.90 -2.96 12.76
N ASN A 368 3.77 -3.72 11.67
CA ASN A 368 2.68 -4.67 11.42
C ASN A 368 3.24 -6.10 11.49
N PRO A 369 3.43 -6.65 12.70
CA PRO A 369 3.95 -7.99 12.88
C PRO A 369 3.12 -9.06 12.17
N VAL A 370 1.79 -8.96 12.15
CA VAL A 370 0.88 -10.03 11.66
C VAL A 370 1.04 -10.33 10.18
N ASP A 371 1.38 -9.33 9.37
CA ASP A 371 1.35 -9.40 7.92
C ASP A 371 2.74 -9.67 7.30
N VAL A 372 3.63 -10.28 8.09
CA VAL A 372 4.97 -10.72 7.65
C VAL A 372 5.08 -12.24 7.75
N ASP A 373 5.82 -12.85 6.83
CA ASP A 373 6.09 -14.29 6.81
C ASP A 373 6.97 -14.69 8.01
N TYR A 374 6.32 -15.07 9.12
CA TYR A 374 7.02 -15.48 10.35
C TYR A 374 7.92 -16.70 10.19
N LYS A 375 7.59 -17.61 9.26
CA LYS A 375 8.43 -18.78 9.01
C LYS A 375 9.74 -18.38 8.34
N ALA A 376 9.72 -17.30 7.57
CA ALA A 376 10.94 -16.71 7.02
C ALA A 376 11.75 -16.02 8.13
N LEU A 377 11.08 -15.24 8.98
CA LEU A 377 11.72 -14.50 10.06
C LEU A 377 12.21 -15.38 11.21
N SER A 378 11.74 -16.63 11.35
CA SER A 378 12.27 -17.56 12.36
C SER A 378 13.75 -17.91 12.17
N ASN A 379 14.33 -17.61 11.00
CA ASN A 379 15.78 -17.68 10.78
C ASN A 379 16.55 -16.57 11.50
N ALA A 380 15.88 -15.53 11.99
CA ALA A 380 16.49 -14.48 12.79
C ALA A 380 16.77 -14.95 14.23
N GLY A 381 18.03 -14.90 14.62
CA GLY A 381 18.48 -15.29 15.96
C GLY A 381 18.24 -14.22 17.02
N THR A 382 18.07 -12.95 16.63
CA THR A 382 17.73 -11.85 17.55
C THR A 382 16.33 -11.31 17.26
N TRP A 383 15.53 -11.15 18.31
CA TRP A 383 14.21 -10.53 18.29
C TRP A 383 14.17 -9.41 19.33
N ILE A 384 13.87 -8.19 18.90
CA ILE A 384 13.72 -7.03 19.76
C ILE A 384 12.28 -6.54 19.68
N ILE A 385 11.53 -6.73 20.76
CA ILE A 385 10.07 -6.61 20.76
C ILE A 385 9.69 -5.45 21.67
N GLY A 386 9.11 -4.41 21.07
CA GLY A 386 8.53 -3.28 21.77
C GLY A 386 7.05 -3.51 22.08
N LYS A 387 6.42 -2.48 22.63
CA LYS A 387 4.97 -2.49 22.90
C LYS A 387 4.16 -2.78 21.62
N LEU A 388 3.19 -3.68 21.71
CA LEU A 388 2.26 -4.06 20.62
C LEU A 388 0.89 -3.41 20.81
N GLN A 389 0.12 -3.25 19.72
CA GLN A 389 -1.22 -2.64 19.75
C GLN A 389 -2.31 -3.62 20.17
N THR A 390 -2.31 -4.83 19.59
CA THR A 390 -3.41 -5.78 19.77
C THR A 390 -2.95 -7.12 20.34
N GLU A 391 -3.88 -7.84 20.97
CA GLU A 391 -3.65 -9.23 21.42
C GLU A 391 -3.39 -10.18 20.25
N GLN A 392 -3.92 -9.89 19.06
CA GLN A 392 -3.68 -10.68 17.86
C GLN A 392 -2.23 -10.57 17.38
N ASP A 393 -1.67 -9.35 17.37
CA ASP A 393 -0.25 -9.09 17.05
C ASP A 393 0.67 -9.89 17.97
N LYS A 394 0.35 -9.85 19.27
CA LYS A 394 1.10 -10.56 20.30
C LYS A 394 1.03 -12.08 20.09
N ASN A 395 -0.16 -12.62 19.88
CA ASN A 395 -0.32 -14.07 19.69
C ASN A 395 0.43 -14.58 18.46
N ARG A 396 0.36 -13.86 17.33
CA ARG A 396 1.11 -14.21 16.11
C ARG A 396 2.63 -14.15 16.33
N LEU A 397 3.11 -13.13 17.02
CA LEU A 397 4.52 -13.01 17.38
C LEU A 397 4.97 -14.16 18.29
N LEU A 398 4.17 -14.52 19.30
CA LEU A 398 4.44 -15.63 20.21
C LEU A 398 4.47 -16.98 19.47
N ASP A 399 3.59 -17.19 18.49
CA ASP A 399 3.62 -18.38 17.62
C ASP A 399 4.97 -18.46 16.88
N GLY A 400 5.41 -17.35 16.27
CA GLY A 400 6.70 -17.25 15.60
C GLY A 400 7.89 -17.55 16.51
N LEU A 401 7.96 -16.93 17.69
CA LEU A 401 9.05 -17.12 18.66
C LEU A 401 9.12 -18.55 19.21
N SER A 402 7.97 -19.18 19.42
CA SER A 402 7.89 -20.57 19.90
C SER A 402 8.41 -21.58 18.87
N SER A 403 8.35 -21.24 17.58
CA SER A 403 8.93 -22.05 16.50
C SER A 403 10.43 -21.81 16.30
N ALA A 404 10.94 -20.64 16.70
CA ALA A 404 12.31 -20.19 16.46
C ALA A 404 13.30 -20.53 17.59
N SER A 405 12.84 -20.87 18.80
CA SER A 405 13.75 -21.08 19.94
C SER A 405 13.21 -21.98 21.04
N GLY A 406 14.08 -22.83 21.61
CA GLY A 406 13.76 -23.78 22.68
C GLY A 406 14.04 -23.30 24.11
N ALA A 407 14.22 -21.99 24.35
CA ALA A 407 14.77 -21.49 25.62
C ALA A 407 13.79 -20.71 26.53
N ALA A 408 12.72 -20.11 26.01
CA ALA A 408 11.76 -19.34 26.83
C ALA A 408 10.33 -19.88 26.68
N SER A 409 9.64 -20.07 27.80
CA SER A 409 8.24 -20.50 27.77
C SER A 409 7.36 -19.41 27.16
N ARG A 410 6.36 -19.81 26.35
CA ARG A 410 5.39 -18.88 25.74
C ARG A 410 4.76 -17.95 26.79
N ALA A 411 4.43 -18.50 27.96
CA ALA A 411 3.84 -17.74 29.07
C ALA A 411 4.79 -16.65 29.61
N THR A 412 6.09 -16.92 29.69
CA THR A 412 7.09 -15.94 30.12
C THR A 412 7.16 -14.77 29.12
N LEU A 413 7.24 -15.08 27.81
CA LEU A 413 7.27 -14.04 26.78
C LEU A 413 5.99 -13.22 26.75
N ASP A 414 4.83 -13.86 26.90
CA ASP A 414 3.52 -13.19 26.97
C ASP A 414 3.46 -12.18 28.13
N GLN A 415 3.91 -12.58 29.32
CA GLN A 415 3.94 -11.72 30.49
C GLN A 415 4.91 -10.53 30.30
N LEU A 416 6.10 -10.78 29.73
CA LEU A 416 7.09 -9.74 29.48
C LEU A 416 6.58 -8.71 28.46
N ILE A 417 6.00 -9.15 27.35
CA ILE A 417 5.50 -8.29 26.28
C ILE A 417 4.30 -7.45 26.74
N SER A 418 3.39 -8.06 27.52
CA SER A 418 2.19 -7.37 28.02
C SER A 418 2.51 -6.24 29.01
N GLY A 419 3.65 -6.34 29.71
CA GLY A 419 4.10 -5.33 30.67
C GLY A 419 4.91 -4.17 30.06
N LEU A 420 5.12 -4.13 28.73
CA LEU A 420 6.03 -3.17 28.11
C LEU A 420 5.48 -1.73 28.12
N GLY A 421 6.31 -0.81 28.60
CA GLY A 421 6.14 0.64 28.47
C GLY A 421 6.69 1.20 27.16
N LYS A 422 6.65 2.54 27.01
CA LYS A 422 7.31 3.22 25.89
C LYS A 422 8.83 3.08 26.02
N ARG A 423 9.52 2.81 24.90
CA ARG A 423 10.99 2.65 24.82
C ARG A 423 11.58 1.50 25.65
N VAL A 424 10.75 0.60 26.15
CA VAL A 424 11.17 -0.64 26.81
C VAL A 424 10.95 -1.79 25.85
N PHE A 425 11.95 -2.66 25.74
CA PHE A 425 11.96 -3.77 24.78
C PHE A 425 12.35 -5.07 25.46
N VAL A 426 11.76 -6.16 24.98
CA VAL A 426 12.27 -7.52 25.20
C VAL A 426 13.35 -7.78 24.15
N LEU A 427 14.57 -8.07 24.59
CA LEU A 427 15.64 -8.64 23.80
C LEU A 427 15.62 -10.16 23.98
N HIS A 428 15.18 -10.87 22.96
CA HIS A 428 15.29 -12.32 22.87
C HIS A 428 16.39 -12.67 21.86
N ASN A 429 17.40 -13.39 22.31
CA ASN A 429 18.55 -13.76 21.49
C ASN A 429 18.84 -15.25 21.68
N VAL A 430 18.95 -16.00 20.59
CA VAL A 430 19.22 -17.45 20.60
C VAL A 430 20.57 -17.80 21.26
N HIS A 431 21.51 -16.86 21.31
CA HIS A 431 22.80 -17.00 21.98
C HIS A 431 22.74 -16.71 23.49
N ALA A 432 21.63 -16.13 23.97
CA ALA A 432 21.40 -15.84 25.38
C ALA A 432 20.55 -16.92 26.07
N LYS A 433 20.81 -17.15 27.36
CA LYS A 433 20.06 -18.16 28.16
C LYS A 433 18.61 -17.75 28.42
N GLN A 434 18.34 -16.46 28.56
CA GLN A 434 17.02 -15.92 28.87
C GLN A 434 16.82 -14.58 28.17
N PRO A 435 15.57 -14.21 27.82
CA PRO A 435 15.26 -12.87 27.33
C PRO A 435 15.60 -11.81 28.38
N ALA A 436 16.10 -10.66 27.91
CA ALA A 436 16.38 -9.51 28.76
C ALA A 436 15.37 -8.38 28.49
N LEU A 437 15.01 -7.63 29.52
CA LEU A 437 14.28 -6.37 29.36
C LEU A 437 15.26 -5.21 29.45
N PHE A 438 15.14 -4.24 28.54
CA PHE A 438 15.95 -3.04 28.58
C PHE A 438 15.18 -1.82 28.11
N GLN A 439 15.55 -0.66 28.65
CA GLN A 439 15.14 0.64 28.10
C GLN A 439 16.25 1.16 27.20
N THR A 440 15.88 1.63 26.01
CA THR A 440 16.82 2.16 25.03
C THR A 440 17.55 3.38 25.56
N ARG A 441 18.84 3.51 25.24
CA ARG A 441 19.56 4.76 25.47
C ARG A 441 19.00 5.93 24.67
N TRP A 442 19.37 7.15 25.05
CA TRP A 442 19.16 8.31 24.18
C TRP A 442 20.00 8.18 22.91
N THR A 443 19.43 8.53 21.75
CA THR A 443 20.14 8.52 20.46
C THR A 443 21.12 9.67 20.40
N MET A 444 22.28 9.47 19.78
CA MET A 444 23.24 10.53 19.52
C MET A 444 22.74 11.49 18.44
N ASN A 445 22.01 10.97 17.45
CA ASN A 445 21.38 11.77 16.42
C ASN A 445 20.15 12.52 16.94
N PHE A 446 19.94 13.73 16.41
CA PHE A 446 18.69 14.46 16.62
C PHE A 446 17.57 13.79 15.82
N LEU A 447 16.41 13.59 16.46
CA LEU A 447 15.25 12.94 15.86
C LEU A 447 14.20 14.02 15.54
N ALA A 448 14.30 14.59 14.35
CA ALA A 448 13.36 15.62 13.87
C ALA A 448 12.00 15.03 13.44
N GLY A 449 11.91 13.71 13.28
CA GLY A 449 10.78 13.01 12.67
C GLY A 449 11.03 12.71 11.19
N PRO A 450 9.99 12.34 10.42
CA PRO A 450 10.13 12.10 8.99
C PRO A 450 10.51 13.40 8.27
N LEU A 451 11.66 13.42 7.61
CA LEU A 451 12.10 14.58 6.83
C LEU A 451 11.56 14.50 5.41
N THR A 452 11.25 15.67 4.84
CA THR A 452 10.68 15.78 3.50
C THR A 452 11.75 15.73 2.42
N ARG A 453 11.35 15.36 1.19
CA ARG A 453 12.21 15.38 0.01
C ARG A 453 12.95 16.71 -0.19
N ALA A 454 12.30 17.83 0.15
CA ALA A 454 12.88 19.17 0.00
C ALA A 454 14.05 19.45 0.97
N GLN A 455 14.16 18.69 2.07
CA GLN A 455 15.21 18.85 3.07
C GLN A 455 16.45 17.97 2.78
N ILE A 456 16.34 16.98 1.89
CA ILE A 456 17.41 16.04 1.55
C ILE A 456 18.68 16.74 1.02
N PRO A 457 18.62 17.76 0.13
CA PRO A 457 19.83 18.44 -0.33
C PRO A 457 20.63 19.05 0.83
N ALA A 458 19.93 19.70 1.78
CA ALA A 458 20.54 20.32 2.95
C ALA A 458 21.17 19.27 3.89
N LEU A 459 20.55 18.09 4.04
CA LEU A 459 21.10 16.99 4.84
C LEU A 459 22.40 16.44 4.23
N ASN A 460 22.40 16.15 2.93
CA ASN A 460 23.60 15.67 2.25
C ASN A 460 24.72 16.72 2.31
N GLN A 461 24.38 18.01 2.17
CA GLN A 461 25.34 19.10 2.34
C GLN A 461 25.90 19.17 3.76
N LEU A 462 25.07 18.96 4.80
CA LEU A 462 25.47 18.99 6.22
C LEU A 462 26.60 17.98 6.51
N VAL A 463 26.55 16.81 5.89
CA VAL A 463 27.57 15.74 6.05
C VAL A 463 28.61 15.72 4.93
N GLY A 464 28.54 16.65 3.98
CA GLY A 464 29.49 16.75 2.86
C GLY A 464 29.36 15.65 1.81
N ALA A 465 28.22 14.96 1.73
CA ALA A 465 27.96 13.95 0.71
C ALA A 465 27.79 14.58 -0.67
N LYS A 466 28.58 14.15 -1.66
CA LYS A 466 28.55 14.64 -3.05
C LYS A 466 28.57 13.50 -4.06
N ILE A 467 27.98 13.74 -5.23
CA ILE A 467 27.92 12.82 -6.38
C ILE A 467 29.33 12.51 -6.97
N SER A 468 30.33 13.35 -6.68
CA SER A 468 31.59 13.43 -7.44
C SER A 468 32.66 12.40 -7.12
N ASP A 469 32.35 11.32 -6.40
CA ASP A 469 33.35 10.30 -6.11
C ASP A 469 33.53 9.24 -7.22
N GLN A 470 32.87 9.30 -8.39
CA GLN A 470 33.07 8.23 -9.40
C GLN A 470 33.17 8.66 -10.87
N LEU A 471 32.83 9.90 -11.24
CA LEU A 471 32.85 10.33 -12.65
C LEU A 471 34.24 10.66 -13.22
N SER A 472 35.31 10.64 -12.43
CA SER A 472 36.65 11.09 -12.88
C SER A 472 37.54 10.02 -13.51
N VAL A 473 37.17 8.73 -13.50
CA VAL A 473 38.07 7.65 -13.98
C VAL A 473 37.82 7.26 -15.45
N SER A 474 36.61 7.48 -15.97
CA SER A 474 36.24 7.05 -17.34
C SER A 474 36.73 8.00 -18.44
N SER A 475 37.19 9.21 -18.11
CA SER A 475 37.60 10.22 -19.10
C SER A 475 39.12 10.28 -19.38
N GLU A 476 39.95 9.63 -18.56
CA GLU A 476 41.41 9.58 -18.78
C GLU A 476 41.87 8.41 -19.68
N GLN A 477 41.11 7.32 -19.76
CA GLN A 477 41.48 6.17 -20.61
C GLN A 477 41.01 6.29 -22.07
N VAL A 478 40.12 7.24 -22.40
CA VAL A 478 39.61 7.44 -23.78
C VAL A 478 40.42 8.49 -24.56
N LYS A 479 41.17 9.37 -23.89
CA LYS A 479 41.96 10.43 -24.55
C LYS A 479 43.28 9.97 -25.18
N ALA A 480 43.71 8.72 -24.93
CA ALA A 480 44.97 8.21 -25.46
C ALA A 480 44.89 7.63 -26.90
N SER A 481 43.70 7.54 -27.51
CA SER A 481 43.54 6.85 -28.79
C SER A 481 42.67 7.59 -29.83
N ALA A 482 42.86 8.91 -29.96
CA ALA A 482 42.31 9.66 -31.10
C ALA A 482 43.18 10.89 -31.43
N SER A 483 44.38 10.64 -31.96
CA SER A 483 45.18 11.65 -32.66
C SER A 483 45.26 11.27 -34.14
N ALA A 484 44.43 11.88 -34.98
CA ALA A 484 44.69 12.11 -36.40
C ALA A 484 43.67 13.13 -36.98
N LYS A 485 44.15 14.31 -37.37
CA LYS A 485 43.42 15.33 -38.18
C LYS A 485 43.49 14.97 -39.68
N PRO A 486 42.61 15.52 -40.54
CA PRO A 486 42.89 16.80 -41.25
C PRO A 486 41.63 17.73 -41.32
N VAL A 487 41.71 19.06 -41.11
CA VAL A 487 42.06 20.20 -41.99
C VAL A 487 41.20 20.38 -43.25
N MET A 488 40.43 21.49 -43.32
CA MET A 488 40.13 22.41 -44.46
C MET A 488 39.10 23.47 -43.98
N THR A 489 39.50 24.71 -43.63
CA THR A 489 39.62 25.98 -44.42
C THR A 489 38.31 26.67 -44.84
N GLU A 490 38.04 27.81 -44.18
CA GLU A 490 37.09 28.89 -44.53
C GLU A 490 37.59 29.76 -45.69
N PHE A 491 36.67 30.37 -46.48
CA PHE A 491 36.86 31.67 -47.14
C PHE A 491 35.51 32.35 -47.54
N ALA A 492 35.24 33.50 -46.91
CA ALA A 492 34.84 34.84 -47.41
C ALA A 492 33.82 35.08 -48.58
N SER A 493 32.69 35.72 -48.21
CA SER A 493 32.09 37.03 -48.64
C SER A 493 31.75 37.48 -50.10
N SER A 494 30.44 37.83 -50.29
CA SER A 494 29.80 39.04 -50.91
C SER A 494 29.83 39.25 -52.45
N PRO A 495 28.92 40.05 -53.10
CA PRO A 495 28.08 41.16 -52.56
C PRO A 495 26.62 41.39 -53.10
N ASP A 496 25.90 42.23 -52.34
CA ASP A 496 24.95 43.33 -52.64
C ASP A 496 23.77 43.23 -53.63
N LEU A 497 22.58 43.67 -53.17
CA LEU A 497 21.78 44.74 -53.81
C LEU A 497 20.86 45.47 -52.79
N GLU A 498 20.67 46.76 -53.06
CA GLU A 498 20.22 47.90 -52.24
C GLU A 498 18.77 47.90 -51.72
N ALA A 499 18.53 48.65 -50.62
CA ALA A 499 17.42 49.60 -50.51
C ALA A 499 17.68 50.67 -49.43
N ALA A 500 17.54 51.94 -49.80
CA ALA A 500 17.70 53.12 -48.96
C ALA A 500 16.38 53.56 -48.25
N PRO A 501 16.44 54.42 -47.21
CA PRO A 501 15.36 54.64 -46.23
C PRO A 501 14.73 56.05 -46.26
N VAL A 502 13.53 56.24 -45.69
CA VAL A 502 13.01 57.44 -44.94
C VAL A 502 11.48 57.29 -44.64
N PRO A 503 10.84 58.07 -43.73
CA PRO A 503 11.09 58.23 -42.30
C PRO A 503 9.79 58.12 -41.45
N ALA A 504 9.95 58.15 -40.12
CA ALA A 504 8.87 58.14 -39.13
C ALA A 504 8.09 59.47 -39.07
N ALA A 505 6.77 59.37 -38.87
CA ALA A 505 5.93 60.47 -38.40
C ALA A 505 4.92 59.96 -37.35
N SER A 506 4.94 60.64 -36.21
CA SER A 506 4.09 60.51 -35.04
C SER A 506 2.71 61.17 -35.25
N SER A 507 1.64 60.53 -34.81
CA SER A 507 0.40 61.22 -34.45
C SER A 507 -0.42 60.43 -33.42
N THR A 508 -0.53 60.99 -32.22
CA THR A 508 -1.56 60.71 -31.21
C THR A 508 -2.97 61.03 -31.73
N PRO A 509 -4.00 60.27 -31.33
CA PRO A 509 -5.38 60.78 -31.32
C PRO A 509 -5.95 60.89 -29.91
N GLN A 510 -6.51 62.06 -29.60
CA GLN A 510 -7.49 62.30 -28.54
C GLN A 510 -8.92 62.04 -29.06
N PRO A 511 -9.92 61.88 -28.16
CA PRO A 511 -11.13 61.11 -28.42
C PRO A 511 -12.28 61.94 -28.99
N SER A 512 -13.02 61.36 -29.94
CA SER A 512 -14.33 61.87 -30.37
C SER A 512 -15.41 60.89 -29.93
N THR A 513 -16.26 61.34 -29.02
CA THR A 513 -17.50 60.69 -28.61
C THR A 513 -18.53 60.75 -29.74
N VAL A 514 -18.93 59.59 -30.27
CA VAL A 514 -20.14 59.45 -31.08
C VAL A 514 -20.91 58.23 -30.58
N ASN A 515 -22.13 58.46 -30.08
CA ASN A 515 -23.11 57.43 -29.76
C ASN A 515 -23.39 56.58 -31.02
N ARG A 516 -23.11 55.28 -30.95
CA ARG A 516 -23.40 54.28 -32.00
C ARG A 516 -24.29 53.17 -31.45
N PRO A 517 -25.18 52.56 -32.26
CA PRO A 517 -26.08 51.49 -31.82
C PRO A 517 -25.31 50.22 -31.37
N PRO A 518 -25.94 49.31 -30.60
CA PRO A 518 -25.26 48.17 -29.95
C PRO A 518 -24.60 47.16 -30.89
N SER A 519 -24.90 47.20 -32.19
CA SER A 519 -24.38 46.30 -33.21
C SER A 519 -22.98 46.66 -33.75
N ALA A 520 -22.34 47.71 -33.21
CA ALA A 520 -21.05 48.22 -33.70
C ALA A 520 -19.78 47.65 -33.00
N ASN A 521 -19.91 46.77 -31.99
CA ASN A 521 -18.77 46.26 -31.20
C ASN A 521 -18.30 44.85 -31.61
N ALA A 522 -18.60 44.40 -32.83
CA ALA A 522 -18.18 43.09 -33.33
C ALA A 522 -17.17 43.23 -34.49
N ASN A 523 -15.96 42.70 -34.30
CA ASN A 523 -14.89 42.72 -35.29
C ASN A 523 -14.98 41.51 -36.24
N GLN A 524 -14.49 41.67 -37.47
CA GLN A 524 -14.31 40.56 -38.41
C GLN A 524 -13.13 39.66 -38.00
N THR A 525 -12.12 40.24 -37.35
CA THR A 525 -10.98 39.53 -36.77
C THR A 525 -11.27 39.10 -35.33
N LYS A 526 -11.11 37.81 -35.07
CA LYS A 526 -11.24 37.19 -33.76
C LYS A 526 -10.15 37.72 -32.79
N PRO A 527 -10.51 38.11 -31.55
CA PRO A 527 -9.53 38.46 -30.52
C PRO A 527 -8.56 37.30 -30.22
N THR A 528 -7.29 37.61 -29.99
CA THR A 528 -6.27 36.63 -29.59
C THR A 528 -6.47 36.20 -28.14
N LEU A 529 -6.49 34.89 -27.89
CA LEU A 529 -6.55 34.35 -26.53
C LEU A 529 -5.17 34.35 -25.85
N PRO A 530 -5.10 34.49 -24.52
CA PRO A 530 -3.89 34.27 -23.76
C PRO A 530 -3.38 32.83 -23.91
N ALA A 531 -2.05 32.66 -23.85
CA ALA A 531 -1.44 31.33 -23.88
C ALA A 531 -1.96 30.42 -22.75
N GLY A 532 -2.30 29.17 -23.10
CA GLY A 532 -2.79 28.17 -22.16
C GLY A 532 -4.30 28.20 -21.88
N VAL A 533 -5.06 29.12 -22.48
CA VAL A 533 -6.53 29.15 -22.38
C VAL A 533 -7.14 28.41 -23.57
N ALA A 534 -7.89 27.34 -23.31
CA ALA A 534 -8.61 26.61 -24.34
C ALA A 534 -9.80 27.42 -24.86
N GLU A 535 -10.18 27.18 -26.12
CA GLU A 535 -11.32 27.82 -26.77
C GLU A 535 -12.27 26.80 -27.38
N TYR A 536 -13.56 27.16 -27.35
CA TYR A 536 -14.63 26.31 -27.83
C TYR A 536 -15.68 27.16 -28.54
N PHE A 537 -16.31 26.61 -29.57
CA PHE A 537 -17.44 27.24 -30.26
C PHE A 537 -18.71 26.46 -29.94
N LEU A 538 -19.72 27.17 -29.43
CA LEU A 538 -21.02 26.56 -29.21
C LEU A 538 -21.76 26.44 -30.56
N PRO A 539 -22.40 25.30 -30.84
CA PRO A 539 -23.12 25.10 -32.09
C PRO A 539 -24.36 26.00 -32.16
N GLN A 540 -24.86 26.23 -33.37
CA GLN A 540 -26.13 26.93 -33.58
C GLN A 540 -27.27 25.91 -33.48
N THR A 541 -27.89 25.79 -32.30
CA THR A 541 -28.95 24.80 -32.05
C THR A 541 -30.36 25.35 -32.25
N TYR A 542 -30.56 26.66 -32.10
CA TYR A 542 -31.87 27.26 -32.31
C TYR A 542 -32.13 27.57 -33.78
N SER A 543 -33.31 27.21 -34.26
CA SER A 543 -33.91 27.78 -35.46
C SER A 543 -34.32 29.24 -35.21
N LEU A 544 -34.58 30.00 -36.28
CA LEU A 544 -34.97 31.40 -36.16
C LEU A 544 -36.25 31.61 -35.30
N PRO A 545 -37.33 30.82 -35.44
CA PRO A 545 -38.48 30.92 -34.55
C PRO A 545 -38.17 30.62 -33.07
N GLU A 546 -37.32 29.63 -32.80
CA GLU A 546 -36.90 29.26 -31.44
C GLU A 546 -36.05 30.36 -30.80
N ALA A 547 -35.17 31.01 -31.58
CA ALA A 547 -34.38 32.14 -31.12
C ALA A 547 -35.25 33.34 -30.70
N PHE A 548 -36.33 33.63 -31.45
CA PHE A 548 -37.33 34.64 -31.08
C PHE A 548 -38.11 34.25 -29.82
N SER A 549 -38.51 32.98 -29.71
CA SER A 549 -39.18 32.43 -28.53
C SER A 549 -38.30 32.53 -27.27
N ALA A 550 -37.04 32.14 -27.37
CA ALA A 550 -36.05 32.22 -26.29
C ALA A 550 -35.80 33.67 -25.83
N ALA A 551 -35.80 34.62 -26.77
CA ALA A 551 -35.74 36.06 -26.48
C ALA A 551 -37.07 36.65 -25.97
N LYS A 552 -38.15 35.85 -25.88
CA LYS A 552 -39.51 36.27 -25.51
C LYS A 552 -40.07 37.36 -26.43
N GLN A 553 -39.81 37.25 -27.72
CA GLN A 553 -40.24 38.21 -28.74
C GLN A 553 -41.05 37.51 -29.84
N SER A 554 -42.06 38.21 -30.37
CA SER A 554 -42.84 37.70 -31.51
C SER A 554 -42.05 37.84 -32.81
N MET A 555 -41.98 36.77 -33.61
CA MET A 555 -41.27 36.76 -34.89
C MET A 555 -42.05 37.51 -35.98
N PRO A 556 -41.48 38.55 -36.61
CA PRO A 556 -42.10 39.22 -37.76
C PRO A 556 -41.92 38.41 -39.05
N ALA A 557 -42.90 38.47 -39.97
CA ALA A 557 -42.91 37.67 -41.20
C ALA A 557 -41.73 37.94 -42.16
N GLU A 558 -41.07 39.09 -42.04
CA GLU A 558 -39.93 39.50 -42.89
C GLU A 558 -38.55 39.24 -42.23
N ALA A 559 -38.52 38.60 -41.05
CA ALA A 559 -37.29 38.40 -40.30
C ALA A 559 -36.35 37.40 -41.02
N MET A 560 -35.15 37.86 -41.37
CA MET A 560 -34.08 37.03 -41.94
C MET A 560 -32.76 37.21 -41.20
N ILE A 561 -32.02 36.11 -41.04
CA ILE A 561 -30.67 36.09 -40.44
C ILE A 561 -29.70 36.76 -41.42
N GLN A 562 -29.06 37.84 -41.00
CA GLN A 562 -28.04 38.54 -41.79
C GLN A 562 -26.65 37.94 -41.57
N ASN A 563 -26.29 37.69 -40.31
CA ASN A 563 -25.00 37.12 -39.93
C ASN A 563 -25.03 36.56 -38.50
N VAL A 564 -23.98 35.82 -38.14
CA VAL A 564 -23.76 35.28 -36.79
C VAL A 564 -22.69 36.10 -36.07
N VAL A 565 -22.95 36.44 -34.82
CA VAL A 565 -22.00 37.10 -33.92
C VAL A 565 -21.68 36.17 -32.75
N TYR A 566 -20.40 35.91 -32.52
CA TYR A 566 -19.93 35.15 -31.36
C TYR A 566 -19.56 36.08 -30.20
N ARG A 567 -20.07 35.80 -29.01
CA ARG A 567 -19.70 36.48 -27.76
C ARG A 567 -18.91 35.56 -26.83
N PRO A 568 -17.84 36.05 -26.19
CA PRO A 568 -17.04 35.21 -25.31
C PRO A 568 -17.74 35.01 -23.96
N ALA A 569 -17.79 33.76 -23.52
CA ALA A 569 -18.31 33.29 -22.24
C ALA A 569 -17.29 32.35 -21.58
N LEU A 570 -17.47 32.06 -20.29
CA LEU A 570 -16.67 31.05 -19.58
C LEU A 570 -17.43 29.73 -19.54
N ILE A 571 -16.78 28.63 -19.90
CA ILE A 571 -17.34 27.28 -19.79
C ILE A 571 -16.44 26.39 -18.94
N GLY A 572 -17.06 25.54 -18.13
CA GLY A 572 -16.40 24.49 -17.36
C GLY A 572 -17.23 23.20 -17.41
N SER A 573 -16.58 22.07 -17.61
CA SER A 573 -17.17 20.74 -17.49
C SER A 573 -16.17 19.81 -16.80
N ALA A 574 -16.69 18.98 -15.90
CA ALA A 574 -15.91 17.96 -15.22
C ALA A 574 -16.65 16.63 -15.18
N GLN A 575 -15.92 15.56 -15.47
CA GLN A 575 -16.33 14.19 -15.19
C GLN A 575 -15.85 13.80 -13.80
N ILE A 576 -16.74 13.26 -13.00
CA ILE A 576 -16.52 12.89 -11.60
C ILE A 576 -16.73 11.40 -11.49
N ARG A 577 -15.71 10.67 -11.04
CA ARG A 577 -15.83 9.25 -10.71
C ARG A 577 -16.01 9.10 -9.20
N PHE A 578 -16.99 8.31 -8.80
CA PHE A 578 -17.21 7.90 -7.42
C PHE A 578 -16.73 6.47 -7.29
N LEU A 579 -15.59 6.26 -6.64
CA LEU A 579 -15.02 4.94 -6.42
C LEU A 579 -14.85 4.66 -4.93
N ASP A 580 -15.67 3.75 -4.41
CA ASP A 580 -15.50 3.19 -3.08
C ASP A 580 -15.61 1.66 -3.16
N ARG A 581 -14.46 0.98 -3.13
CA ARG A 581 -14.37 -0.48 -3.21
C ARG A 581 -14.99 -1.18 -2.00
N LYS A 582 -15.08 -0.51 -0.85
CA LYS A 582 -15.70 -1.06 0.36
C LYS A 582 -17.21 -1.01 0.26
N LEU A 583 -17.75 0.07 -0.32
CA LEU A 583 -19.19 0.26 -0.53
C LEU A 583 -19.68 -0.24 -1.91
N GLY A 584 -18.79 -0.83 -2.72
CA GLY A 584 -19.15 -1.35 -4.06
C GLY A 584 -19.62 -0.27 -5.03
N VAL A 585 -19.16 0.97 -4.86
CA VAL A 585 -19.55 2.11 -5.70
C VAL A 585 -18.49 2.31 -6.79
N ASP A 586 -18.90 2.24 -8.05
CA ASP A 586 -18.13 2.72 -9.20
C ASP A 586 -19.12 3.38 -10.18
N SER A 587 -19.32 4.69 -10.03
CA SER A 587 -20.25 5.45 -10.87
C SER A 587 -19.62 6.75 -11.37
N THR A 588 -20.15 7.27 -12.47
CA THR A 588 -19.66 8.51 -13.08
C THR A 588 -20.76 9.55 -13.20
N MET A 589 -20.46 10.80 -12.91
CA MET A 589 -21.36 11.94 -13.07
C MET A 589 -20.64 13.07 -13.81
N THR A 590 -21.35 13.78 -14.69
CA THR A 590 -20.83 14.99 -15.34
C THR A 590 -21.47 16.21 -14.72
N ARG A 591 -20.67 17.24 -14.45
CA ARG A 591 -21.16 18.55 -14.00
C ARG A 591 -20.54 19.65 -14.83
N ALA A 592 -21.37 20.54 -15.33
CA ALA A 592 -20.96 21.64 -16.19
C ALA A 592 -21.55 22.98 -15.73
N ALA A 593 -20.87 24.06 -16.09
CA ALA A 593 -21.30 25.44 -15.87
C ALA A 593 -20.98 26.31 -17.10
N LEU A 594 -21.88 27.23 -17.42
CA LEU A 594 -21.73 28.19 -18.52
C LEU A 594 -22.04 29.60 -17.99
N VAL A 595 -21.01 30.45 -17.93
CA VAL A 595 -21.11 31.82 -17.43
C VAL A 595 -21.04 32.77 -18.62
N GLU A 596 -22.20 33.24 -19.07
CA GLU A 596 -22.32 34.10 -20.27
C GLU A 596 -21.57 35.43 -20.12
N LYS A 597 -21.55 35.98 -18.90
CA LYS A 597 -20.94 37.28 -18.58
C LYS A 597 -20.16 37.18 -17.27
N PRO A 598 -18.91 36.71 -17.31
CA PRO A 598 -18.09 36.61 -16.10
C PRO A 598 -17.80 38.01 -15.53
N GLU A 599 -17.90 38.15 -14.21
CA GLU A 599 -17.59 39.41 -13.55
C GLU A 599 -16.11 39.78 -13.73
N ARG A 600 -15.83 41.09 -13.88
CA ARG A 600 -14.45 41.60 -13.98
C ARG A 600 -13.59 41.26 -12.77
N SER A 601 -14.17 40.84 -11.64
CA SER A 601 -13.45 40.37 -10.44
C SER A 601 -12.81 38.99 -10.64
N GLY A 602 -13.34 38.17 -11.56
CA GLY A 602 -12.99 36.75 -11.70
C GLY A 602 -13.60 35.85 -10.63
N VAL A 603 -14.49 36.36 -9.78
CA VAL A 603 -15.25 35.57 -8.80
C VAL A 603 -16.50 35.02 -9.48
N VAL A 604 -16.73 33.70 -9.35
CA VAL A 604 -17.89 33.04 -9.96
C VAL A 604 -18.66 32.28 -8.89
N ARG A 605 -19.98 32.51 -8.81
CA ARG A 605 -20.89 31.67 -8.03
C ARG A 605 -21.43 30.55 -8.91
N TRP A 606 -20.70 29.45 -8.99
CA TRP A 606 -20.95 28.37 -9.94
C TRP A 606 -22.36 27.77 -9.87
N ASP A 607 -23.00 27.75 -8.69
CA ASP A 607 -24.37 27.25 -8.52
C ASP A 607 -25.41 28.05 -9.33
N ASP A 608 -25.15 29.34 -9.59
CA ASP A 608 -26.05 30.22 -10.37
C ASP A 608 -25.95 29.95 -11.89
N PHE A 609 -24.91 29.23 -12.34
CA PHE A 609 -24.58 29.04 -13.75
C PHE A 609 -24.51 27.57 -14.16
N ALA A 610 -25.18 26.68 -13.41
CA ALA A 610 -25.24 25.25 -13.71
C ALA A 610 -25.80 25.02 -15.12
N TYR A 611 -24.98 24.41 -15.98
CA TYR A 611 -25.33 24.17 -17.38
C TYR A 611 -26.20 22.91 -17.50
N ARG A 612 -27.38 23.05 -18.14
CA ARG A 612 -28.34 21.97 -18.40
C ARG A 612 -28.71 21.85 -19.88
N GLY A 613 -27.92 22.47 -20.76
CA GLY A 613 -28.15 22.45 -22.21
C GLY A 613 -27.67 21.13 -22.86
N PRO A 614 -27.58 21.11 -24.20
CA PRO A 614 -27.12 19.94 -24.97
C PRO A 614 -25.75 19.45 -24.51
N ALA A 615 -25.46 18.17 -24.72
CA ALA A 615 -24.18 17.59 -24.34
C ALA A 615 -22.99 18.35 -24.97
N LEU A 616 -22.00 18.68 -24.13
CA LEU A 616 -20.82 19.48 -24.49
C LEU A 616 -19.72 18.66 -25.20
N ASP A 617 -20.00 17.39 -25.53
CA ASP A 617 -19.15 16.52 -26.34
C ASP A 617 -19.15 16.91 -27.83
N LYS A 618 -20.11 17.75 -28.26
CA LYS A 618 -20.26 18.25 -29.64
C LYS A 618 -19.73 19.68 -29.86
N LEU A 619 -18.82 20.17 -29.02
CA LEU A 619 -18.23 21.49 -29.20
C LEU A 619 -17.41 21.58 -30.49
N GLU A 620 -17.57 22.68 -31.22
CA GLU A 620 -16.81 22.94 -32.45
C GLU A 620 -15.50 23.66 -32.13
N ASN A 621 -14.46 23.43 -32.94
CA ASN A 621 -13.14 24.06 -32.79
C ASN A 621 -12.93 25.22 -33.78
N THR A 622 -13.89 25.45 -34.68
CA THR A 622 -13.82 26.50 -35.71
C THR A 622 -15.11 27.29 -35.77
N PRO A 623 -15.06 28.63 -35.94
CA PRO A 623 -16.25 29.44 -36.10
C PRO A 623 -16.96 29.17 -37.43
N THR A 624 -18.25 29.47 -37.49
CA THR A 624 -18.99 29.52 -38.75
C THR A 624 -18.37 30.54 -39.73
N PRO A 625 -18.24 30.21 -41.04
CA PRO A 625 -17.71 31.14 -42.04
C PRO A 625 -18.46 32.47 -42.07
N GLY A 626 -17.73 33.59 -42.08
CA GLY A 626 -18.31 34.94 -42.11
C GLY A 626 -18.85 35.45 -40.77
N ALA A 627 -18.66 34.71 -39.67
CA ALA A 627 -19.04 35.15 -38.33
C ALA A 627 -18.21 36.35 -37.85
N ARG A 628 -18.81 37.16 -36.96
CA ARG A 628 -18.14 38.29 -36.30
C ARG A 628 -17.93 37.99 -34.82
N PHE A 629 -16.99 38.68 -34.18
CA PHE A 629 -16.58 38.40 -32.80
C PHE A 629 -16.74 39.63 -31.91
N GLY A 630 -17.38 39.44 -30.76
CA GLY A 630 -17.41 40.43 -29.70
C GLY A 630 -16.04 40.65 -29.05
N MET A 631 -15.87 41.78 -28.37
CA MET A 631 -14.65 42.09 -27.62
C MET A 631 -14.44 41.11 -26.46
N MET A 632 -13.17 40.81 -26.16
CA MET A 632 -12.78 39.96 -25.04
C MET A 632 -12.14 40.82 -23.94
N ASP A 633 -12.86 40.94 -22.82
CA ASP A 633 -12.45 41.71 -21.65
C ASP A 633 -12.00 40.80 -20.49
N ALA A 634 -11.41 41.40 -19.46
CA ALA A 634 -11.13 40.72 -18.20
C ALA A 634 -12.44 40.15 -17.61
N PRO A 635 -12.45 38.92 -17.09
CA PRO A 635 -11.29 38.09 -16.76
C PRO A 635 -10.83 37.13 -17.88
N LEU A 636 -11.52 37.07 -19.02
CA LEU A 636 -11.28 36.06 -20.07
C LEU A 636 -9.97 36.28 -20.84
N ASN A 637 -9.46 37.52 -20.84
CA ASN A 637 -8.18 37.87 -21.45
C ASN A 637 -6.97 37.82 -20.49
N ASP A 638 -7.14 37.31 -19.25
CA ASP A 638 -6.07 37.21 -18.25
C ASP A 638 -5.83 35.74 -17.87
N SER A 639 -4.68 35.20 -18.29
CA SER A 639 -4.28 33.80 -18.05
C SER A 639 -4.27 33.43 -16.56
N LYS A 640 -3.79 34.32 -15.67
CA LYS A 640 -3.72 34.03 -14.22
C LYS A 640 -5.11 33.88 -13.62
N ARG A 641 -6.06 34.73 -14.05
CA ARG A 641 -7.45 34.68 -13.60
C ARG A 641 -8.16 33.45 -14.15
N MET A 642 -7.90 33.08 -15.40
CA MET A 642 -8.43 31.84 -15.98
C MET A 642 -7.96 30.60 -15.19
N THR A 643 -6.67 30.51 -14.83
CA THR A 643 -6.15 29.42 -13.99
C THR A 643 -6.79 29.42 -12.59
N ALA A 644 -6.99 30.60 -11.99
CA ALA A 644 -7.66 30.71 -10.68
C ALA A 644 -9.12 30.24 -10.75
N MET A 645 -9.87 30.65 -11.77
CA MET A 645 -11.25 30.21 -11.99
C MET A 645 -11.34 28.71 -12.29
N GLN A 646 -10.37 28.12 -13.00
CA GLN A 646 -10.32 26.68 -13.25
C GLN A 646 -10.17 25.89 -11.95
N LYS A 647 -9.28 26.35 -11.07
CA LYS A 647 -9.08 25.74 -9.76
C LYS A 647 -10.33 25.89 -8.88
N ASP A 648 -10.95 27.06 -8.87
CA ASP A 648 -12.17 27.34 -8.13
C ASP A 648 -13.35 26.48 -8.61
N PHE A 649 -13.49 26.30 -9.93
CA PHE A 649 -14.47 25.38 -10.53
C PHE A 649 -14.26 23.93 -10.06
N ALA A 650 -13.03 23.43 -10.10
CA ALA A 650 -12.72 22.07 -9.65
C ALA A 650 -13.02 21.88 -8.15
N ASP A 651 -12.71 22.88 -7.32
CA ASP A 651 -13.02 22.87 -5.89
C ASP A 651 -14.53 22.94 -5.62
N TRP A 652 -15.31 23.70 -6.41
CA TRP A 652 -16.77 23.70 -6.34
C TRP A 652 -17.36 22.34 -6.73
N VAL A 653 -16.89 21.75 -7.84
CA VAL A 653 -17.30 20.40 -8.28
C VAL A 653 -17.02 19.36 -7.19
N PHE A 654 -15.88 19.44 -6.50
CA PHE A 654 -15.55 18.55 -5.40
C PHE A 654 -16.50 18.68 -4.22
N ARG A 655 -16.84 19.90 -3.81
CA ARG A 655 -17.66 20.16 -2.62
C ARG A 655 -19.13 19.81 -2.82
N ASN A 656 -19.66 19.99 -4.02
CA ASN A 656 -21.10 19.88 -4.27
C ASN A 656 -21.51 18.53 -4.89
N SER A 657 -20.58 17.57 -5.03
CA SER A 657 -20.82 16.28 -5.69
C SER A 657 -20.79 15.13 -4.68
N SER A 658 -21.86 14.33 -4.63
CA SER A 658 -21.96 13.12 -3.81
C SER A 658 -22.98 12.15 -4.43
N VAL A 659 -22.75 10.84 -4.29
CA VAL A 659 -23.73 9.81 -4.63
C VAL A 659 -24.18 9.05 -3.38
N LYS A 660 -25.43 8.60 -3.37
CA LYS A 660 -25.96 7.78 -2.28
C LYS A 660 -25.72 6.30 -2.58
N ALA A 661 -25.12 5.59 -1.64
CA ALA A 661 -24.99 4.14 -1.64
C ALA A 661 -25.91 3.53 -0.58
N ARG A 662 -26.55 2.40 -0.89
CA ARG A 662 -27.33 1.62 0.08
C ARG A 662 -26.41 0.61 0.75
N ALA A 663 -26.54 0.47 2.07
CA ALA A 663 -25.67 -0.37 2.87
C ALA A 663 -26.45 -1.12 3.94
N ASN A 664 -26.27 -2.43 4.01
CA ASN A 664 -26.60 -3.24 5.16
C ASN A 664 -25.29 -3.61 5.87
N GLN A 665 -24.97 -2.87 6.94
CA GLN A 665 -23.68 -3.00 7.62
C GLN A 665 -23.51 -4.34 8.33
N ALA A 666 -24.61 -4.89 8.86
CA ALA A 666 -24.63 -6.16 9.55
C ALA A 666 -24.34 -7.33 8.60
N LEU A 667 -24.88 -7.29 7.38
CA LEU A 667 -24.65 -8.30 6.33
C LEU A 667 -23.42 -8.03 5.46
N LYS A 668 -22.81 -6.85 5.60
CA LYS A 668 -21.72 -6.36 4.73
C LYS A 668 -22.09 -6.34 3.25
N VAL A 669 -23.38 -6.13 2.95
CA VAL A 669 -23.89 -5.99 1.58
C VAL A 669 -24.02 -4.50 1.28
N PHE A 670 -23.42 -4.08 0.18
CA PHE A 670 -23.39 -2.69 -0.26
C PHE A 670 -23.82 -2.60 -1.72
N ALA A 671 -24.53 -1.53 -2.07
CA ALA A 671 -25.01 -1.27 -3.42
C ALA A 671 -24.80 0.19 -3.79
N GLY A 672 -24.15 0.42 -4.92
CA GLY A 672 -24.05 1.74 -5.54
C GLY A 672 -25.40 2.26 -6.08
N PRO A 673 -25.43 3.50 -6.55
CA PRO A 673 -26.64 4.16 -7.05
C PRO A 673 -27.26 3.45 -8.27
N ASP A 674 -26.45 2.73 -9.05
CA ASP A 674 -26.87 2.04 -10.29
C ASP A 674 -27.58 0.70 -10.04
N VAL A 675 -27.57 0.20 -8.80
CA VAL A 675 -28.20 -1.06 -8.42
C VAL A 675 -29.65 -0.82 -8.00
N SER A 676 -30.57 -1.62 -8.53
CA SER A 676 -31.98 -1.51 -8.18
C SER A 676 -32.23 -1.87 -6.70
N GLN A 677 -33.29 -1.32 -6.11
CA GLN A 677 -33.66 -1.68 -4.73
C GLN A 677 -33.98 -3.18 -4.62
N ALA A 678 -34.60 -3.76 -5.65
CA ALA A 678 -34.94 -5.18 -5.68
C ALA A 678 -33.68 -6.07 -5.65
N ASP A 679 -32.67 -5.73 -6.45
CA ASP A 679 -31.42 -6.50 -6.50
C ASP A 679 -30.63 -6.39 -5.20
N PHE A 680 -30.61 -5.21 -4.58
CA PHE A 680 -29.99 -5.00 -3.27
C PHE A 680 -30.71 -5.80 -2.16
N MET A 681 -32.04 -5.79 -2.14
CA MET A 681 -32.83 -6.57 -1.18
C MET A 681 -32.61 -8.07 -1.37
N LYS A 682 -32.51 -8.53 -2.61
CA LYS A 682 -32.20 -9.93 -2.92
C LYS A 682 -30.82 -10.32 -2.39
N ALA A 683 -29.80 -9.51 -2.63
CA ALA A 683 -28.44 -9.75 -2.12
C ALA A 683 -28.40 -9.76 -0.58
N CYS A 684 -29.15 -8.88 0.09
CA CYS A 684 -29.28 -8.90 1.55
C CYS A 684 -29.99 -10.17 2.04
N ALA A 685 -31.08 -10.59 1.38
CA ALA A 685 -31.80 -11.80 1.75
C ALA A 685 -30.94 -13.06 1.58
N ASP A 686 -30.15 -13.15 0.51
CA ASP A 686 -29.24 -14.27 0.25
C ASP A 686 -28.11 -14.30 1.30
N ALA A 687 -27.46 -13.16 1.57
CA ALA A 687 -26.40 -13.07 2.60
C ALA A 687 -26.91 -13.40 4.01
N ALA A 688 -28.13 -12.96 4.35
CA ALA A 688 -28.74 -13.28 5.64
C ALA A 688 -29.10 -14.75 5.75
N ARG A 689 -29.57 -15.37 4.66
CA ARG A 689 -29.85 -16.82 4.61
C ARG A 689 -28.57 -17.62 4.88
N ASP A 690 -27.48 -17.30 4.19
CA ASP A 690 -26.20 -18.00 4.36
C ASP A 690 -25.63 -17.85 5.78
N ALA A 691 -25.70 -16.63 6.33
CA ALA A 691 -25.23 -16.35 7.68
C ALA A 691 -26.07 -17.05 8.75
N ARG A 692 -27.39 -17.04 8.58
CA ARG A 692 -28.36 -17.75 9.41
C ARG A 692 -28.11 -19.25 9.39
N ASP A 693 -27.96 -19.85 8.22
CA ASP A 693 -27.78 -21.31 8.08
C ASP A 693 -26.45 -21.75 8.71
N THR A 694 -25.39 -20.94 8.55
CA THR A 694 -24.10 -21.17 9.19
C THR A 694 -24.20 -21.11 10.73
N GLU A 695 -24.90 -20.11 11.26
CA GLU A 695 -25.06 -19.95 12.70
C GLU A 695 -25.98 -21.02 13.30
N LEU A 696 -27.04 -21.40 12.59
CA LEU A 696 -27.95 -22.47 12.99
C LEU A 696 -27.16 -23.77 13.18
N VAL A 697 -26.36 -24.18 12.18
CA VAL A 697 -25.49 -25.36 12.30
C VAL A 697 -24.53 -25.27 13.49
N LYS A 698 -23.97 -24.08 13.74
CA LYS A 698 -23.03 -23.87 14.84
C LYS A 698 -23.70 -23.98 16.22
N VAL A 699 -24.89 -23.42 16.39
CA VAL A 699 -25.59 -23.33 17.68
C VAL A 699 -26.37 -24.62 17.98
N THR A 700 -27.09 -25.18 16.99
CA THR A 700 -27.88 -26.41 17.19
C THR A 700 -27.01 -27.67 17.15
N GLY A 701 -25.86 -27.65 16.49
CA GLY A 701 -25.04 -28.85 16.28
C GLY A 701 -24.54 -29.51 17.58
N ALA A 702 -24.35 -28.76 18.67
CA ALA A 702 -24.01 -29.34 19.97
C ALA A 702 -25.22 -30.01 20.66
N LEU A 703 -26.43 -29.45 20.47
CA LEU A 703 -27.67 -30.01 20.99
C LEU A 703 -28.10 -31.25 20.21
N GLU A 704 -27.97 -31.24 18.88
CA GLU A 704 -28.26 -32.39 18.03
C GLU A 704 -27.40 -33.61 18.38
N LYS A 705 -26.11 -33.40 18.70
CA LYS A 705 -25.24 -34.49 19.19
C LYS A 705 -25.71 -35.07 20.53
N LYS A 706 -26.18 -34.22 21.45
CA LYS A 706 -26.71 -34.66 22.75
C LYS A 706 -28.04 -35.39 22.61
N ILE A 707 -28.93 -34.89 21.76
CA ILE A 707 -30.20 -35.53 21.42
C ILE A 707 -29.93 -36.93 20.86
N LYS A 708 -29.05 -37.04 19.86
CA LYS A 708 -28.67 -38.34 19.28
C LYS A 708 -28.06 -39.30 20.32
N ALA A 709 -27.19 -38.79 21.19
CA ALA A 709 -26.59 -39.61 22.25
C ALA A 709 -27.63 -40.11 23.27
N LEU A 710 -28.66 -39.32 23.57
CA LEU A 710 -29.77 -39.71 24.44
C LEU A 710 -30.74 -40.65 23.75
N GLU A 711 -31.04 -40.46 22.46
CA GLU A 711 -31.81 -41.40 21.64
C GLU A 711 -31.14 -42.78 21.61
N ASP A 712 -29.81 -42.82 21.41
CA ASP A 712 -29.04 -44.06 21.44
C ASP A 712 -29.01 -44.73 22.82
N LYS A 713 -29.15 -43.96 23.91
CA LYS A 713 -29.27 -44.48 25.28
C LYS A 713 -30.67 -45.01 25.55
N LEU A 714 -31.70 -44.23 25.22
CA LEU A 714 -33.10 -44.63 25.31
C LEU A 714 -33.35 -45.93 24.55
N ALA A 715 -32.86 -46.04 23.32
CA ALA A 715 -32.99 -47.26 22.52
C ALA A 715 -32.21 -48.45 23.08
N ARG A 716 -31.21 -48.23 23.96
CA ARG A 716 -30.50 -49.30 24.68
C ARG A 716 -31.30 -49.75 25.90
N GLU A 717 -31.75 -48.82 26.73
CA GLU A 717 -32.60 -49.13 27.89
C GLU A 717 -33.91 -49.81 27.49
N GLU A 718 -34.54 -49.37 26.39
CA GLU A 718 -35.77 -50.03 25.90
C GLU A 718 -35.54 -51.50 25.52
N ARG A 719 -34.32 -51.85 25.08
CA ARG A 719 -33.93 -53.24 24.82
C ARG A 719 -33.61 -53.99 26.10
N GLU A 720 -32.99 -53.33 27.08
CA GLU A 720 -32.69 -53.90 28.41
C GLU A 720 -33.98 -54.20 29.17
N LEU A 721 -34.93 -53.26 29.21
CA LEU A 721 -36.26 -53.46 29.77
C LEU A 721 -36.98 -54.68 29.19
N GLN A 722 -36.87 -54.92 27.87
CA GLN A 722 -37.46 -56.11 27.24
C GLN A 722 -36.80 -57.41 27.73
N GLN A 723 -35.49 -57.39 27.98
CA GLN A 723 -34.76 -58.53 28.55
C GLN A 723 -35.16 -58.74 30.01
N ASP A 724 -35.20 -57.69 30.81
CA ASP A 724 -35.57 -57.74 32.24
C ASP A 724 -37.00 -58.22 32.43
N GLN A 725 -37.94 -57.76 31.58
CA GLN A 725 -39.32 -58.26 31.58
C GLN A 725 -39.39 -59.75 31.25
N THR A 726 -38.55 -60.20 30.31
CA THR A 726 -38.45 -61.62 29.94
C THR A 726 -37.86 -62.43 31.09
N GLU A 727 -36.78 -61.97 31.72
CA GLU A 727 -36.18 -62.62 32.89
C GLU A 727 -37.17 -62.67 34.06
N LEU A 728 -37.83 -61.56 34.41
CA LEU A 728 -38.84 -61.52 35.46
C LEU A 728 -39.97 -62.52 35.19
N SER A 729 -40.40 -62.68 33.93
CA SER A 729 -41.41 -63.66 33.56
C SER A 729 -40.93 -65.10 33.79
N GLN A 730 -39.68 -65.41 33.44
CA GLN A 730 -39.06 -66.72 33.66
C GLN A 730 -38.89 -67.00 35.16
N ARG A 731 -38.40 -66.02 35.93
CA ARG A 731 -38.21 -66.10 37.39
C ARG A 731 -39.53 -66.31 38.14
N LYS A 732 -40.61 -65.64 37.70
CA LYS A 732 -41.97 -65.86 38.24
C LYS A 732 -42.46 -67.29 37.99
N VAL A 733 -42.20 -67.85 36.80
CA VAL A 733 -42.54 -69.24 36.49
C VAL A 733 -41.72 -70.21 37.33
N GLU A 734 -40.43 -69.96 37.55
CA GLU A 734 -39.55 -70.76 38.43
C GLU A 734 -39.97 -70.73 39.91
N GLU A 735 -40.39 -69.57 40.42
CA GLU A 735 -40.93 -69.40 41.77
C GLU A 735 -42.21 -70.22 41.97
N ILE A 736 -43.12 -70.21 40.98
CA ILE A 736 -44.39 -70.94 41.01
C ILE A 736 -44.17 -72.46 40.81
N GLY A 737 -43.23 -72.87 39.95
CA GLY A 737 -42.94 -74.27 39.65
C GLY A 737 -42.46 -75.09 40.85
N THR A 738 -41.80 -74.46 41.84
CA THR A 738 -41.33 -75.16 43.05
C THR A 738 -42.41 -75.25 44.15
N ALA A 739 -43.48 -74.43 44.07
CA ALA A 739 -44.64 -74.56 44.96
C ALA A 739 -45.43 -75.85 44.67
N ALA A 740 -45.30 -76.42 43.47
CA ALA A 740 -45.91 -77.70 43.08
C ALA A 740 -45.16 -78.94 43.63
N GLU A 741 -43.86 -78.86 43.92
CA GLU A 741 -43.09 -79.98 44.49
C GLU A 741 -43.25 -80.12 46.01
N SER A 742 -43.75 -79.10 46.71
CA SER A 742 -43.95 -79.14 48.17
C SER A 742 -45.30 -79.72 48.61
N VAL A 743 -46.18 -80.12 47.67
CA VAL A 743 -47.55 -80.60 47.97
C VAL A 743 -47.81 -82.05 47.50
N LEU A 744 -46.87 -82.72 46.83
CA LEU A 744 -47.06 -84.09 46.28
C LEU A 744 -46.25 -85.20 46.98
N GLY A 745 -46.01 -85.08 48.30
CA GLY A 745 -45.18 -86.03 49.07
C GLY A 745 -45.71 -86.47 50.44
N MET A 746 -46.99 -86.28 50.76
CA MET A 746 -47.59 -86.70 52.03
C MET A 746 -48.79 -87.63 51.80
N LEU A 747 -48.54 -88.86 51.34
CA LEU A 747 -49.36 -90.08 51.54
C LEU A 747 -48.64 -91.29 50.89
N GLY A 748 -47.53 -91.72 51.50
CA GLY A 748 -46.78 -92.91 51.10
C GLY A 748 -45.65 -93.20 52.08
N GLY A 749 -45.75 -94.31 52.81
CA GLY A 749 -44.99 -94.55 54.03
C GLY A 749 -43.48 -94.80 53.90
N ARG A 750 -42.79 -94.47 55.00
CA ARG A 750 -41.49 -94.95 55.54
C ARG A 750 -40.15 -94.48 54.90
N ARG A 751 -39.42 -93.76 55.77
CA ARG A 751 -37.95 -93.63 55.96
C ARG A 751 -37.13 -92.87 54.90
N SER A 752 -36.66 -91.67 55.25
CA SER A 752 -35.26 -91.40 55.66
C SER A 752 -35.00 -89.88 55.81
N ILE A 753 -33.89 -89.57 56.49
CA ILE A 753 -33.47 -88.31 57.10
C ILE A 753 -32.66 -87.45 56.10
N GLY A 754 -32.78 -86.11 56.16
CA GLY A 754 -31.64 -85.22 55.85
C GLY A 754 -31.92 -83.91 55.10
N ARG A 755 -31.79 -82.78 55.82
CA ARG A 755 -31.40 -81.41 55.39
C ARG A 755 -31.75 -80.94 53.96
N LYS A 756 -32.54 -79.84 53.87
CA LYS A 756 -32.23 -78.57 53.15
C LYS A 756 -33.41 -77.57 53.29
N VAL A 757 -33.32 -76.63 54.23
CA VAL A 757 -34.28 -75.53 54.44
C VAL A 757 -33.62 -74.18 54.06
N SER A 758 -32.92 -74.09 52.93
CA SER A 758 -32.22 -72.84 52.55
C SER A 758 -32.44 -72.37 51.11
N THR A 759 -33.36 -72.96 50.34
CA THR A 759 -33.50 -72.67 48.90
C THR A 759 -34.70 -71.78 48.53
N SER A 760 -35.68 -71.56 49.41
CA SER A 760 -36.88 -70.76 49.11
C SER A 760 -36.70 -69.24 49.30
N LEU A 761 -35.91 -68.83 50.29
CA LEU A 761 -35.65 -67.40 50.57
C LEU A 761 -34.71 -66.76 49.52
N THR A 762 -33.76 -67.51 48.98
CA THR A 762 -32.85 -67.01 47.95
C THR A 762 -33.56 -66.78 46.61
N LYS A 763 -34.57 -67.61 46.27
CA LYS A 763 -35.32 -67.50 45.01
C LYS A 763 -36.30 -66.32 45.00
N ARG A 764 -37.03 -66.10 46.10
CA ARG A 764 -37.90 -64.92 46.24
C ARG A 764 -37.12 -63.61 46.18
N ARG A 765 -35.91 -63.58 46.78
CA ARG A 765 -35.00 -62.43 46.66
C ARG A 765 -34.57 -62.18 45.21
N MET A 766 -34.38 -63.23 44.40
CA MET A 766 -34.04 -63.09 42.99
C MET A 766 -35.22 -62.59 42.15
N THR A 767 -36.46 -63.02 42.44
CA THR A 767 -37.65 -62.44 41.78
C THR A 767 -37.87 -60.98 42.17
N GLU A 768 -37.67 -60.62 43.45
CA GLU A 768 -37.75 -59.24 43.91
C GLU A 768 -36.66 -58.36 43.28
N GLN A 769 -35.44 -58.89 43.11
CA GLN A 769 -34.37 -58.21 42.38
C GLN A 769 -34.75 -57.97 40.91
N ALA A 770 -35.17 -59.02 40.18
CA ALA A 770 -35.59 -58.88 38.78
C ALA A 770 -36.79 -57.93 38.60
N LYS A 771 -37.65 -57.78 39.62
CA LYS A 771 -38.73 -56.80 39.61
C LYS A 771 -38.20 -55.38 39.80
N ALA A 772 -37.24 -55.18 40.71
CA ALA A 772 -36.58 -53.91 40.93
C ALA A 772 -35.81 -53.45 39.68
N ASP A 773 -35.14 -54.38 38.98
CA ASP A 773 -34.41 -54.08 37.74
C ASP A 773 -35.36 -53.58 36.63
N VAL A 774 -36.55 -54.18 36.48
CA VAL A 774 -37.60 -53.69 35.56
C VAL A 774 -38.09 -52.29 35.94
N GLU A 775 -38.27 -52.01 37.23
CA GLU A 775 -38.73 -50.71 37.73
C GLU A 775 -37.68 -49.62 37.49
N GLU A 776 -36.39 -49.92 37.72
CA GLU A 776 -35.26 -49.04 37.42
C GLU A 776 -35.15 -48.71 35.92
N SER A 777 -35.32 -49.70 35.05
CA SER A 777 -35.31 -49.51 33.59
C SER A 777 -36.48 -48.63 33.11
N VAL A 778 -37.68 -48.77 33.70
CA VAL A 778 -38.84 -47.92 33.39
C VAL A 778 -38.59 -46.47 33.83
N ASP A 779 -38.12 -46.25 35.05
CA ASP A 779 -37.82 -44.92 35.58
C ASP A 779 -36.73 -44.22 34.75
N SER A 780 -35.71 -44.97 34.32
CA SER A 780 -34.62 -44.46 33.46
C SER A 780 -35.11 -44.06 32.07
N ILE A 781 -35.99 -44.86 31.46
CA ILE A 781 -36.63 -44.54 30.17
C ILE A 781 -37.48 -43.27 30.27
N ASP A 782 -38.25 -43.11 31.33
CA ASP A 782 -39.08 -41.92 31.54
C ASP A 782 -38.22 -40.67 31.75
N GLN A 783 -37.11 -40.80 32.49
CA GLN A 783 -36.14 -39.71 32.64
C GLN A 783 -35.48 -39.33 31.30
N TYR A 784 -35.05 -40.31 30.49
CA TYR A 784 -34.46 -40.05 29.18
C TYR A 784 -35.45 -39.42 28.20
N LYS A 785 -36.74 -39.82 28.22
CA LYS A 785 -37.79 -39.17 27.41
C LYS A 785 -37.98 -37.72 27.81
N LYS A 786 -37.95 -37.41 29.11
CA LYS A 786 -38.05 -36.04 29.62
C LYS A 786 -36.84 -35.19 29.20
N ASP A 787 -35.63 -35.70 29.38
CA ASP A 787 -34.39 -35.00 29.00
C ASP A 787 -34.33 -34.73 27.48
N LEU A 788 -34.82 -35.68 26.68
CA LEU A 788 -34.91 -35.56 25.23
C LEU A 788 -35.89 -34.46 24.82
N ALA A 789 -37.09 -34.42 25.43
CA ALA A 789 -38.07 -33.37 25.20
C ALA A 789 -37.52 -31.98 25.56
N ASP A 790 -36.81 -31.86 26.69
CA ASP A 790 -36.20 -30.61 27.14
C ASP A 790 -35.11 -30.13 26.17
N LEU A 791 -34.25 -31.04 25.68
CA LEU A 791 -33.22 -30.71 24.69
C LEU A 791 -33.80 -30.34 23.33
N GLN A 792 -34.86 -31.01 22.88
CA GLN A 792 -35.57 -30.66 21.64
C GLN A 792 -36.20 -29.27 21.75
N ALA A 793 -36.86 -28.96 22.88
CA ALA A 793 -37.41 -27.64 23.13
C ALA A 793 -36.33 -26.54 23.16
N GLN A 794 -35.16 -26.82 23.76
CA GLN A 794 -34.02 -25.89 23.76
C GLN A 794 -33.48 -25.64 22.34
N ARG A 795 -33.36 -26.70 21.53
CA ARG A 795 -32.92 -26.59 20.13
C ARG A 795 -33.89 -25.73 19.32
N ASP A 796 -35.19 -26.00 19.44
CA ASP A 796 -36.22 -25.31 18.66
C ASP A 796 -36.33 -23.84 19.06
N LYS A 797 -36.20 -23.55 20.36
CA LYS A 797 -36.12 -22.17 20.86
C LYS A 797 -34.90 -21.44 20.29
N ALA A 798 -33.71 -22.06 20.34
CA ALA A 798 -32.49 -21.46 19.78
C ALA A 798 -32.60 -21.21 18.28
N ALA A 799 -33.17 -22.15 17.52
CA ALA A 799 -33.40 -22.00 16.08
C ALA A 799 -34.40 -20.86 15.79
N ALA A 800 -35.48 -20.74 16.57
CA ALA A 800 -36.46 -19.66 16.42
C ALA A 800 -35.86 -18.27 16.71
N GLU A 801 -35.04 -18.15 17.76
CA GLU A 801 -34.34 -16.90 18.10
C GLU A 801 -33.37 -16.47 16.98
N ILE A 802 -32.60 -17.41 16.42
CA ILE A 802 -31.70 -17.16 15.28
C ILE A 802 -32.49 -16.70 14.06
N ASN A 803 -33.59 -17.40 13.72
CA ASN A 803 -34.43 -17.05 12.58
C ASN A 803 -35.03 -15.64 12.71
N SER A 804 -35.54 -15.28 13.89
CA SER A 804 -36.10 -13.95 14.14
C SER A 804 -35.05 -12.87 13.98
N ARG A 805 -33.88 -13.06 14.60
CA ARG A 805 -32.81 -12.06 14.59
C ARG A 805 -32.29 -11.77 13.18
N TRP A 806 -32.11 -12.79 12.35
CA TRP A 806 -31.67 -12.59 10.97
C TRP A 806 -32.75 -11.99 10.07
N GLY A 807 -34.04 -12.21 10.38
CA GLY A 807 -35.15 -11.52 9.72
C GLY A 807 -35.12 -10.00 9.93
N ASP A 808 -34.78 -9.56 11.13
CA ASP A 808 -34.66 -8.13 11.46
C ASP A 808 -33.44 -7.50 10.76
N VAL A 809 -32.31 -8.22 10.74
CA VAL A 809 -31.06 -7.77 10.14
C VAL A 809 -31.18 -7.49 8.63
N VAL A 810 -32.00 -8.24 7.88
CA VAL A 810 -32.22 -8.00 6.43
C VAL A 810 -32.79 -6.61 6.17
N ASN A 811 -33.62 -6.10 7.07
CA ASN A 811 -34.32 -4.82 6.91
C ASN A 811 -33.54 -3.61 7.45
N ASP A 812 -32.38 -3.83 8.06
CA ASP A 812 -31.51 -2.76 8.58
C ASP A 812 -30.69 -2.11 7.46
N ILE A 813 -31.36 -1.24 6.70
CA ILE A 813 -30.80 -0.55 5.54
C ILE A 813 -30.44 0.89 5.92
N SER A 814 -29.20 1.26 5.62
CA SER A 814 -28.69 2.62 5.78
C SER A 814 -28.29 3.21 4.43
N GLU A 815 -28.44 4.53 4.27
CA GLU A 815 -27.89 5.27 3.13
C GLU A 815 -26.58 5.93 3.55
N VAL A 816 -25.52 5.71 2.77
CA VAL A 816 -24.19 6.30 2.97
C VAL A 816 -23.89 7.23 1.80
N ASN A 817 -23.52 8.47 2.09
CA ASN A 817 -23.09 9.42 1.07
C ASN A 817 -21.62 9.15 0.71
N VAL A 818 -21.35 8.91 -0.57
CA VAL A 818 -20.00 8.75 -1.12
C VAL A 818 -19.62 10.02 -1.85
N THR A 819 -18.61 10.70 -1.33
CA THR A 819 -17.99 11.89 -1.94
C THR A 819 -16.81 11.46 -2.83
N PRO A 820 -16.56 12.13 -3.96
CA PRO A 820 -15.44 11.79 -4.83
C PRO A 820 -14.13 12.23 -4.18
N LYS A 821 -12.98 11.69 -4.59
CA LYS A 821 -11.67 12.29 -4.24
C LYS A 821 -11.35 13.41 -5.22
N LYS A 822 -10.47 14.35 -4.83
CA LYS A 822 -9.98 15.39 -5.76
C LYS A 822 -9.28 14.81 -7.00
N THR A 823 -8.63 13.64 -6.85
CA THR A 823 -8.00 12.91 -7.95
C THR A 823 -8.99 12.30 -8.93
N ASP A 824 -10.26 12.13 -8.53
CA ASP A 824 -11.30 11.47 -9.31
C ASP A 824 -12.19 12.48 -10.06
N ILE A 825 -11.80 13.76 -10.04
CA ILE A 825 -12.43 14.86 -10.76
C ILE A 825 -11.55 15.22 -11.93
N TYR A 826 -12.05 14.93 -13.12
CA TYR A 826 -11.38 15.23 -14.38
C TYR A 826 -12.08 16.39 -15.07
N VAL A 827 -11.47 17.58 -15.01
CA VAL A 827 -11.96 18.76 -15.74
C VAL A 827 -11.59 18.59 -17.21
N ASN A 828 -12.56 18.15 -18.02
CA ASN A 828 -12.37 17.84 -19.43
C ASN A 828 -12.56 19.06 -20.34
N ILE A 829 -13.32 20.06 -19.91
CA ILE A 829 -13.55 21.31 -20.66
C ILE A 829 -13.38 22.46 -19.67
N PHE A 830 -12.46 23.38 -19.96
CA PHE A 830 -12.40 24.65 -19.24
C PHE A 830 -11.75 25.72 -20.10
N GLY A 831 -12.46 26.82 -20.34
CA GLY A 831 -11.93 27.87 -21.22
C GLY A 831 -12.98 28.86 -21.69
N VAL A 832 -12.67 29.54 -22.79
CA VAL A 832 -13.57 30.51 -23.41
C VAL A 832 -14.50 29.79 -24.37
N ALA A 833 -15.81 29.89 -24.14
CA ALA A 833 -16.84 29.47 -25.07
C ALA A 833 -17.32 30.67 -25.90
N TRP A 834 -17.23 30.57 -27.22
CA TRP A 834 -17.83 31.51 -28.14
C TRP A 834 -19.31 31.15 -28.34
N MET A 835 -20.19 31.94 -27.75
CA MET A 835 -21.64 31.78 -27.82
C MET A 835 -22.21 32.45 -29.07
N PRO A 836 -22.92 31.75 -29.96
CA PRO A 836 -23.47 32.32 -31.17
C PRO A 836 -24.77 33.09 -30.90
N TYR A 837 -24.90 34.23 -31.58
CA TYR A 837 -26.10 35.04 -31.66
C TYR A 837 -26.44 35.32 -33.12
N TYR A 838 -27.71 35.20 -33.49
CA TYR A 838 -28.21 35.64 -34.80
C TYR A 838 -28.43 37.14 -34.80
N VAL A 839 -27.91 37.82 -35.81
CA VAL A 839 -28.30 39.19 -36.13
C VAL A 839 -29.39 39.14 -37.18
N VAL A 840 -30.58 39.59 -36.81
CA VAL A 840 -31.79 39.52 -37.62
C VAL A 840 -32.23 40.94 -37.95
N GLN A 841 -32.57 41.19 -39.22
CA GLN A 841 -33.16 42.46 -39.61
C GLN A 841 -34.69 42.36 -39.53
N SER A 842 -35.32 43.29 -38.81
CA SER A 842 -36.77 43.36 -38.73
C SER A 842 -37.24 44.81 -38.59
N GLY A 843 -38.16 45.25 -39.47
CA GLY A 843 -38.74 46.60 -39.40
C GLY A 843 -37.73 47.75 -39.47
N GLY A 844 -36.59 47.56 -40.15
CA GLY A 844 -35.52 48.56 -40.24
C GLY A 844 -34.56 48.61 -39.04
N GLN A 845 -34.73 47.76 -38.03
CA GLN A 845 -33.81 47.62 -36.90
C GLN A 845 -33.08 46.26 -36.94
N ALA A 846 -31.81 46.26 -36.53
CA ALA A 846 -31.04 45.04 -36.34
C ALA A 846 -31.22 44.55 -34.90
N LEU A 847 -31.65 43.30 -34.76
CA LEU A 847 -31.92 42.66 -33.48
C LEU A 847 -31.00 41.45 -33.29
N GLU A 848 -30.51 41.24 -32.07
CA GLU A 848 -29.60 40.14 -31.73
C GLU A 848 -30.35 39.09 -30.89
N LEU A 849 -30.39 37.85 -31.38
CA LEU A 849 -31.08 36.73 -30.74
C LEU A 849 -30.09 35.62 -30.38
N PRO A 850 -30.28 34.90 -29.26
CA PRO A 850 -29.46 33.74 -28.94
C PRO A 850 -29.64 32.65 -30.00
N ALA A 851 -28.55 32.07 -30.48
CA ALA A 851 -28.57 30.97 -31.47
C ALA A 851 -28.26 29.60 -30.82
N PHE A 852 -28.07 29.56 -29.50
CA PHE A 852 -27.71 28.37 -28.76
C PHE A 852 -28.54 28.23 -27.47
N GLY A 853 -29.01 27.01 -27.22
CA GLY A 853 -29.69 26.60 -25.99
C GLY A 853 -30.17 25.14 -26.05
N GLY A 854 -30.87 24.69 -25.00
CA GLY A 854 -31.48 23.36 -24.95
C GLY A 854 -32.76 23.28 -25.77
N GLU A 855 -33.07 22.09 -26.30
CA GLU A 855 -34.36 21.74 -26.89
C GLU A 855 -35.52 21.91 -25.89
#